data_AF-E2BWQ8-F1
#
_entry.id   AF-E2BWQ8-F1
#
_cell.length_a   1.000
_cell.length_b   1.000
_cell.length_c   1.000
_cell.angle_alpha   90.00
_cell.angle_beta   90.00
_cell.angle_gamma   90.00
#
_symmetry.space_group_name_H-M   'P 1'
#
loop_
_entity.id
_entity.type
_entity.pdbx_description
1 polymer ?
#
loop_
_entity_poly.entity_id
_entity_poly.type
_entity_poly.pdbx_seq_one_letter_code
_entity_poly.pdbx_strand_id
1 'polypeptide(L)'
;MHLRIAEGISWVDEGAIASGWINTMRVASKNEFVRDMSKLKLKLCNDIQELNRNDYVFDPICPKMINLHDKTRENLAVSDLVRDHRFVFLERSLCLGAATLAQAIRVARLCGPVVLTHSIAPRHSGYLAGLLADIEGAGRLLAFDAGDRRCEYENYLSTLGITLQQCRIYSEKYVSPPPSIELERATVVLATPPCSYTGIKDIVDLAVARGGDTGLLESLTSDTAATKQPRALLAEQFSTLKYALTRPNIQFLIYEVHTILPSETTEMIQRVVEYANQIATEKYIREHPVKRKTVSKESAGRVPKLAKAVTSPKPEQSREQLEVQSRQKQEEDEDETSTITDIIIPDSDLFEVGSIDEIYGEDSEHMLDPGCFIAIIKRKEMMQFDSLFMIKVAESKGLFGDSDKERSPKQKVDVSPACEVLRVRARKGSKRAKKFDLYRLDEGPPEKSTLSKEEATYALRTMNYIRRMENRAADLYRLRLINGFLHLYTGQEAVAVGLKMAIHKEDTVITAYRCHSFAVVFDISVRAVLAELMGRKTGASQGKGGSMHMYAPRFYGGDGIVGGQVPIGTGIALAHKYNSTGAVSITLYGDGAASQGQIYEAWNMAKLWNLPVVYICENNKYGMGTAVHRHSANTRLYTRGDLIPGIKADGMKIVDVREAIRFARDYALRNGPIIIEVVTYRYFGHSMSDPGVGYRTREEIKSVQSEQDPIMLFNQLVVQKELMTEEEIEDIRKSTYKEVDQAVEQAQADAWPEMTELATNVYVKPMEKVRGKVPWESF
;
A
#
# COMPACT_ATOMS: atom_id res chain seq x y z
N MET A 1 4.40 0.39 3.47
CA MET A 1 5.88 0.31 3.55
C MET A 1 6.40 1.04 2.32
N HIS A 2 7.08 2.17 2.56
CA HIS A 2 7.60 3.17 1.60
C HIS A 2 6.60 4.05 0.82
N LEU A 3 6.19 5.13 1.49
CA LEU A 3 6.30 6.51 0.97
C LEU A 3 7.75 6.81 0.51
N ARG A 4 7.89 7.79 -0.39
CA ARG A 4 9.10 8.43 -0.98
C ARG A 4 9.50 7.86 -2.35
N ILE A 5 9.84 8.67 -3.35
CA ILE A 5 10.65 9.90 -3.39
C ILE A 5 9.98 10.84 -4.45
N ALA A 6 9.62 12.11 -4.25
CA ALA A 6 10.32 13.26 -3.66
C ALA A 6 11.66 13.59 -4.34
N GLU A 7 11.63 13.91 -5.64
CA GLU A 7 12.68 14.75 -6.26
C GLU A 7 12.01 15.96 -6.90
N GLY A 8 12.49 17.15 -6.53
CA GLY A 8 12.12 18.40 -7.16
C GLY A 8 10.86 19.04 -6.57
N ILE A 9 11.06 19.92 -5.59
CA ILE A 9 10.40 21.22 -5.72
C ILE A 9 10.78 21.74 -7.11
N SER A 10 9.80 21.81 -8.00
CA SER A 10 9.73 22.90 -8.96
C SER A 10 8.40 23.59 -8.67
N TRP A 11 8.47 24.64 -7.85
CA TRP A 11 7.68 25.82 -8.11
C TRP A 11 8.54 26.67 -9.02
N VAL A 12 8.43 26.52 -10.34
CA VAL A 12 8.66 27.54 -11.38
C VAL A 12 8.30 26.84 -12.69
N ASP A 13 7.19 27.23 -13.33
CA ASP A 13 7.07 27.38 -14.79
C ASP A 13 5.61 27.65 -15.18
N GLU A 14 5.40 28.52 -16.17
CA GLU A 14 4.10 28.66 -16.82
C GLU A 14 3.65 27.31 -17.40
N GLY A 15 2.53 26.75 -16.93
CA GLY A 15 1.94 25.51 -17.50
C GLY A 15 1.60 24.39 -16.51
N ALA A 16 1.23 24.70 -15.26
CA ALA A 16 0.82 23.68 -14.29
C ALA A 16 -0.41 22.87 -14.77
N ILE A 17 -0.41 21.56 -14.51
CA ILE A 17 -1.47 20.62 -14.92
C ILE A 17 -2.45 20.43 -13.75
N ALA A 18 -3.72 20.76 -13.99
CA ALA A 18 -4.85 20.41 -13.14
C ALA A 18 -5.46 19.06 -13.61
N SER A 19 -6.06 18.31 -12.69
CA SER A 19 -6.66 17.02 -13.00
C SER A 19 -8.11 16.94 -12.51
N GLY A 20 -8.91 16.08 -13.16
CA GLY A 20 -10.25 15.77 -12.67
C GLY A 20 -10.87 14.52 -13.28
N TRP A 21 -11.93 14.05 -12.64
CA TRP A 21 -12.57 12.77 -12.86
C TRP A 21 -13.94 12.92 -13.52
N ILE A 22 -14.23 12.07 -14.50
CA ILE A 22 -15.49 12.00 -15.24
C ILE A 22 -16.42 11.02 -14.54
N ASN A 23 -17.62 11.48 -14.21
CA ASN A 23 -18.66 10.63 -13.66
C ASN A 23 -19.34 9.81 -14.76
N THR A 24 -18.85 8.58 -14.96
CA THR A 24 -19.36 7.67 -16.00
C THR A 24 -20.78 7.14 -15.76
N MET A 25 -21.41 7.46 -14.62
CA MET A 25 -22.82 7.15 -14.36
C MET A 25 -23.76 8.24 -14.91
N ARG A 26 -23.27 9.48 -15.04
CA ARG A 26 -24.02 10.63 -15.58
C ARG A 26 -23.57 11.06 -16.97
N VAL A 27 -22.50 10.46 -17.45
CA VAL A 27 -21.96 10.63 -18.80
C VAL A 27 -22.02 9.26 -19.46
N ALA A 28 -22.86 9.10 -20.47
CA ALA A 28 -23.09 7.80 -21.09
C ALA A 28 -21.97 7.41 -22.07
N SER A 29 -21.22 8.39 -22.61
CA SER A 29 -20.14 8.12 -23.57
C SER A 29 -19.02 9.15 -23.53
N LYS A 30 -17.82 8.73 -23.95
CA LYS A 30 -16.68 9.64 -24.17
C LYS A 30 -17.06 10.82 -25.08
N ASN A 31 -17.82 10.57 -26.15
CA ASN A 31 -18.23 11.60 -27.11
C ASN A 31 -19.19 12.64 -26.50
N GLU A 32 -20.02 12.24 -25.54
CA GLU A 32 -20.86 13.16 -24.78
C GLU A 32 -20.02 14.11 -23.93
N PHE A 33 -19.07 13.56 -23.16
CA PHE A 33 -18.15 14.38 -22.37
C PHE A 33 -17.32 15.33 -23.24
N VAL A 34 -16.79 14.83 -24.36
CA VAL A 34 -16.00 15.65 -25.30
C VAL A 34 -16.83 16.80 -25.87
N ARG A 35 -18.12 16.56 -26.19
CA ARG A 35 -19.02 17.63 -26.64
C ARG A 35 -19.25 18.68 -25.56
N ASP A 36 -19.42 18.26 -24.31
CA ASP A 36 -19.65 19.21 -23.21
C ASP A 36 -18.40 20.01 -22.86
N MET A 37 -17.22 19.40 -22.88
CA MET A 37 -15.94 20.12 -22.78
C MET A 37 -15.75 21.10 -23.94
N SER A 38 -16.18 20.72 -25.15
CA SER A 38 -16.13 21.62 -26.33
C SER A 38 -17.02 22.86 -26.17
N LYS A 39 -18.16 22.76 -25.48
CA LYS A 39 -19.02 23.92 -25.16
C LYS A 39 -18.31 24.92 -24.24
N LEU A 40 -17.40 24.43 -23.40
CA LEU A 40 -16.51 25.24 -22.56
C LEU A 40 -15.28 25.76 -23.31
N LYS A 41 -15.24 25.58 -24.64
CA LYS A 41 -14.13 25.91 -25.54
C LYS A 41 -12.85 25.12 -25.25
N LEU A 42 -12.99 23.94 -24.62
CA LEU A 42 -11.88 23.04 -24.34
C LEU A 42 -11.76 21.96 -25.42
N LYS A 43 -10.53 21.74 -25.89
CA LYS A 43 -10.21 20.82 -26.98
C LYS A 43 -9.51 19.58 -26.43
N LEU A 44 -9.93 18.42 -26.95
CA LEU A 44 -9.27 17.16 -26.63
C LEU A 44 -7.93 17.10 -27.37
N CYS A 45 -6.83 16.97 -26.63
CA CYS A 45 -5.50 16.67 -27.15
C CYS A 45 -5.16 15.18 -26.92
N ASN A 46 -4.26 14.65 -27.74
CA ASN A 46 -3.76 13.28 -27.62
C ASN A 46 -2.38 13.20 -26.93
N ASP A 47 -1.75 14.35 -26.66
CA ASP A 47 -0.44 14.43 -26.04
C ASP A 47 -0.52 15.17 -24.69
N ILE A 48 0.09 14.59 -23.65
CA ILE A 48 0.15 15.14 -22.30
C ILE A 48 1.27 16.19 -22.17
N GLN A 49 2.30 16.13 -23.03
CA GLN A 49 3.51 16.94 -22.87
C GLN A 49 3.33 18.41 -23.31
N GLU A 50 2.32 18.71 -24.13
CA GLU A 50 2.05 20.07 -24.63
C GLU A 50 0.57 20.46 -24.44
N LEU A 51 0.11 20.53 -23.19
CA LEU A 51 -1.24 21.02 -22.87
C LEU A 51 -1.31 22.55 -22.99
N ASN A 52 -1.94 23.08 -24.04
CA ASN A 52 -2.20 24.51 -24.12
C ASN A 52 -3.34 24.94 -23.19
N ARG A 53 -3.52 26.25 -23.01
CA ARG A 53 -4.52 26.85 -22.11
C ARG A 53 -5.96 26.38 -22.30
N ASN A 54 -6.32 25.84 -23.47
CA ASN A 54 -7.67 25.35 -23.78
C ASN A 54 -7.69 23.85 -24.07
N ASP A 55 -6.61 23.13 -23.79
CA ASP A 55 -6.51 21.71 -24.09
C ASP A 55 -6.73 20.88 -22.83
N TYR A 56 -7.27 19.68 -23.02
CA TYR A 56 -7.31 18.64 -22.01
C TYR A 56 -7.04 17.29 -22.67
N VAL A 57 -6.56 16.33 -21.88
CA VAL A 57 -6.20 14.99 -22.33
C VAL A 57 -6.71 13.97 -21.33
N PHE A 58 -7.16 12.81 -21.81
CA PHE A 58 -7.53 11.71 -20.92
C PHE A 58 -6.28 11.04 -20.38
N ASP A 59 -6.31 10.65 -19.10
CA ASP A 59 -5.22 9.89 -18.53
C ASP A 59 -5.12 8.51 -19.23
N PRO A 60 -3.92 8.12 -19.71
CA PRO A 60 -3.72 6.92 -20.52
C PRO A 60 -3.88 5.64 -19.68
N ILE A 61 -3.73 5.73 -18.36
CA ILE A 61 -3.84 4.60 -17.43
C ILE A 61 -5.26 4.55 -16.86
N CYS A 62 -5.83 5.71 -16.52
CA CYS A 62 -7.15 5.89 -15.93
C CYS A 62 -8.09 6.66 -16.88
N PRO A 63 -8.81 6.01 -17.80
CA PRO A 63 -9.61 6.68 -18.83
C PRO A 63 -10.84 7.46 -18.32
N LYS A 64 -11.03 7.52 -17.00
CA LYS A 64 -12.01 8.38 -16.32
C LYS A 64 -11.40 9.70 -15.86
N MET A 65 -10.08 9.80 -15.82
CA MET A 65 -9.35 11.00 -15.46
C MET A 65 -9.04 11.82 -16.70
N ILE A 66 -9.05 13.14 -16.54
CA ILE A 66 -8.49 14.07 -17.50
C ILE A 66 -7.47 14.97 -16.81
N ASN A 67 -6.51 15.42 -17.60
CA ASN A 67 -5.52 16.42 -17.27
C ASN A 67 -5.77 17.64 -18.16
N LEU A 68 -5.69 18.84 -17.60
CA LEU A 68 -5.95 20.12 -18.28
C LEU A 68 -4.99 21.20 -17.75
N HIS A 69 -4.79 22.25 -18.51
CA HIS A 69 -3.99 23.39 -18.06
C HIS A 69 -4.68 24.12 -16.88
N ASP A 70 -3.93 24.50 -15.84
CA ASP A 70 -4.43 25.18 -14.62
C ASP A 70 -5.36 26.38 -14.90
N LYS A 71 -5.05 27.21 -15.91
CA LYS A 71 -5.85 28.38 -16.32
C LYS A 71 -7.27 28.02 -16.82
N THR A 72 -7.51 26.77 -17.20
CA THR A 72 -8.86 26.27 -17.55
C THR A 72 -9.72 26.03 -16.30
N ARG A 73 -9.11 25.86 -15.13
CA ARG A 73 -9.75 25.51 -13.86
C ARG A 73 -10.98 26.36 -13.56
N GLU A 74 -10.86 27.67 -13.65
CA GLU A 74 -11.91 28.60 -13.25
C GLU A 74 -13.17 28.47 -14.11
N ASN A 75 -12.99 28.35 -15.43
CA ASN A 75 -14.09 28.18 -16.38
C ASN A 75 -14.79 26.84 -16.22
N LEU A 76 -14.04 25.78 -15.92
CA LEU A 76 -14.59 24.44 -15.76
C LEU A 76 -15.21 24.25 -14.36
N ALA A 77 -14.66 24.88 -13.31
CA ALA A 77 -15.19 24.83 -11.94
C ALA A 77 -16.60 25.42 -11.81
N VAL A 78 -16.92 26.45 -12.59
CA VAL A 78 -18.25 27.08 -12.60
C VAL A 78 -19.21 26.49 -13.64
N SER A 79 -18.77 25.49 -14.41
CA SER A 79 -19.55 24.90 -15.49
C SER A 79 -20.65 23.96 -15.01
N ASP A 80 -21.65 23.74 -15.86
CA ASP A 80 -22.71 22.76 -15.63
C ASP A 80 -22.15 21.34 -15.47
N LEU A 81 -20.98 21.03 -16.04
CA LEU A 81 -20.33 19.72 -15.83
C LEU A 81 -20.00 19.48 -14.35
N VAL A 82 -19.54 20.50 -13.62
CA VAL A 82 -19.23 20.39 -12.20
C VAL A 82 -20.49 20.52 -11.36
N ARG A 83 -21.38 21.45 -11.70
CA ARG A 83 -22.65 21.68 -10.97
C ARG A 83 -23.60 20.49 -11.05
N ASP A 84 -23.64 19.80 -12.18
CA ASP A 84 -24.47 18.60 -12.40
C ASP A 84 -23.75 17.31 -11.99
N HIS A 85 -22.59 17.40 -11.33
CA HIS A 85 -21.78 16.27 -10.88
C HIS A 85 -21.34 15.31 -12.00
N ARG A 86 -21.18 15.82 -13.21
CA ARG A 86 -20.68 15.09 -14.39
C ARG A 86 -19.15 15.09 -14.44
N PHE A 87 -18.50 16.03 -13.77
CA PHE A 87 -17.06 16.20 -13.64
C PHE A 87 -16.64 16.62 -12.22
N VAL A 88 -15.53 16.08 -11.69
CA VAL A 88 -15.01 16.34 -10.32
C VAL A 88 -13.54 16.73 -10.36
N PHE A 89 -13.14 17.85 -9.75
CA PHE A 89 -11.74 18.30 -9.70
C PHE A 89 -10.91 17.58 -8.62
N LEU A 90 -9.61 17.41 -8.87
CA LEU A 90 -8.64 16.82 -7.95
C LEU A 90 -7.40 17.74 -7.88
N GLU A 91 -7.35 18.67 -6.91
CA GLU A 91 -6.32 19.73 -6.83
C GLU A 91 -5.57 19.74 -5.49
N ARG A 92 -4.25 19.97 -5.52
CA ARG A 92 -3.34 19.82 -4.37
C ARG A 92 -3.17 21.08 -3.52
N SER A 93 -3.46 22.26 -4.07
CA SER A 93 -3.33 23.56 -3.38
C SER A 93 -4.27 23.74 -2.19
N LEU A 94 -5.30 22.90 -2.04
CA LEU A 94 -6.29 22.93 -0.96
C LEU A 94 -5.81 22.33 0.39
N CYS A 95 -4.55 21.88 0.50
CA CYS A 95 -4.00 21.24 1.71
C CYS A 95 -2.84 22.02 2.36
N LEU A 96 -2.65 23.29 1.98
CA LEU A 96 -1.45 24.06 2.30
C LEU A 96 -1.34 24.42 3.79
N GLY A 97 -2.44 24.74 4.47
CA GLY A 97 -2.41 25.20 5.87
C GLY A 97 -1.88 24.19 6.90
N ALA A 98 -2.12 22.88 6.73
CA ALA A 98 -1.55 21.85 7.62
C ALA A 98 -0.04 21.72 7.48
N ALA A 99 0.45 21.74 6.24
CA ALA A 99 1.88 21.62 5.96
C ALA A 99 2.63 22.85 6.49
N THR A 100 2.08 24.03 6.26
CA THR A 100 2.53 25.29 6.82
C THR A 100 2.58 25.24 8.35
N LEU A 101 1.49 24.81 9.00
CA LEU A 101 1.43 24.74 10.45
C LEU A 101 2.52 23.83 11.03
N ALA A 102 2.64 22.61 10.50
CA ALA A 102 3.62 21.64 11.00
C ALA A 102 5.05 22.18 10.86
N GLN A 103 5.32 22.89 9.77
CA GLN A 103 6.63 23.47 9.52
C GLN A 103 6.89 24.72 10.39
N ALA A 104 5.88 25.57 10.63
CA ALA A 104 5.99 26.69 11.58
C ALA A 104 6.28 26.21 13.01
N ILE A 105 5.61 25.15 13.47
CA ILE A 105 5.89 24.52 14.78
C ILE A 105 7.34 24.01 14.83
N ARG A 106 7.81 23.38 13.75
CA ARG A 106 9.18 22.85 13.65
C ARG A 106 10.24 23.95 13.69
N VAL A 107 10.03 25.04 12.94
CA VAL A 107 11.00 26.14 12.81
C VAL A 107 11.00 27.03 14.06
N ALA A 108 9.81 27.45 14.53
CA ALA A 108 9.68 28.39 15.63
C ALA A 108 9.63 27.73 17.02
N ARG A 109 9.67 26.38 17.10
CA ARG A 109 9.61 25.60 18.35
C ARG A 109 8.46 26.02 19.28
N LEU A 110 7.28 26.27 18.68
CA LEU A 110 6.10 26.72 19.41
C LEU A 110 5.70 25.69 20.49
N CYS A 111 5.36 26.17 21.69
CA CYS A 111 5.12 25.34 22.87
C CYS A 111 3.80 25.70 23.55
N GLY A 112 2.70 25.02 23.21
CA GLY A 112 1.37 25.28 23.78
C GLY A 112 0.29 25.26 22.70
N PRO A 113 -0.97 25.63 23.02
CA PRO A 113 -2.06 25.58 22.07
C PRO A 113 -1.84 26.49 20.84
N VAL A 114 -1.72 25.86 19.67
CA VAL A 114 -1.74 26.50 18.35
C VAL A 114 -3.04 26.14 17.65
N VAL A 115 -3.77 27.10 17.10
CA VAL A 115 -5.06 26.84 16.44
C VAL A 115 -4.90 26.91 14.93
N LEU A 116 -5.34 25.88 14.20
CA LEU A 116 -5.65 26.00 12.78
C LEU A 116 -7.16 26.02 12.62
N THR A 117 -7.66 27.13 12.10
CA THR A 117 -9.07 27.25 11.76
C THR A 117 -9.31 26.74 10.34
N HIS A 118 -10.51 26.24 10.08
CA HIS A 118 -10.99 25.68 8.82
C HIS A 118 -10.27 24.40 8.36
N SER A 119 -10.14 23.40 9.24
CA SER A 119 -9.55 22.09 8.87
C SER A 119 -10.57 21.10 8.32
N ILE A 120 -10.68 21.01 7.00
CA ILE A 120 -11.87 20.51 6.28
C ILE A 120 -12.26 19.01 6.50
N ALA A 121 -11.43 18.10 7.06
CA ALA A 121 -11.78 16.65 7.09
C ALA A 121 -11.00 15.75 8.09
N PRO A 122 -11.51 14.53 8.43
CA PRO A 122 -10.81 13.55 9.29
C PRO A 122 -9.43 13.13 8.77
N ARG A 123 -9.23 13.19 7.44
CA ARG A 123 -7.94 12.93 6.78
C ARG A 123 -6.95 14.06 6.93
N HIS A 124 -7.43 15.30 6.91
CA HIS A 124 -6.59 16.46 7.21
C HIS A 124 -6.10 16.36 8.66
N SER A 125 -6.99 15.99 9.59
CA SER A 125 -6.61 15.67 10.98
C SER A 125 -5.59 14.52 11.06
N GLY A 126 -5.76 13.45 10.28
CA GLY A 126 -4.80 12.34 10.24
C GLY A 126 -3.45 12.68 9.60
N TYR A 127 -3.45 13.43 8.50
CA TYR A 127 -2.25 13.90 7.81
C TYR A 127 -1.45 14.85 8.70
N LEU A 128 -2.11 15.83 9.33
CA LEU A 128 -1.47 16.72 10.28
C LEU A 128 -0.96 15.95 11.50
N ALA A 129 -1.74 15.03 12.07
CA ALA A 129 -1.27 14.15 13.15
C ALA A 129 -0.02 13.35 12.74
N GLY A 130 0.06 12.89 11.50
CA GLY A 130 1.25 12.24 10.94
C GLY A 130 2.44 13.19 10.79
N LEU A 131 2.22 14.43 10.30
CA LEU A 131 3.28 15.45 10.20
C LEU A 131 3.81 15.87 11.58
N LEU A 132 2.95 15.91 12.59
CA LEU A 132 3.29 16.28 13.97
C LEU A 132 3.94 15.12 14.74
N ALA A 133 3.74 13.87 14.32
CA ALA A 133 4.25 12.69 15.02
C ALA A 133 5.78 12.68 15.15
N ASP A 134 6.48 13.27 14.17
CA ASP A 134 7.94 13.33 14.13
C ASP A 134 8.50 14.64 14.74
N ILE A 135 7.65 15.52 15.28
CA ILE A 135 8.06 16.81 15.86
C ILE A 135 8.10 16.68 17.38
N GLU A 136 9.30 16.72 17.95
CA GLU A 136 9.52 16.66 19.38
C GLU A 136 8.87 17.87 20.10
N GLY A 137 8.02 17.61 21.09
CA GLY A 137 7.29 18.65 21.82
C GLY A 137 5.98 19.12 21.17
N ALA A 138 5.61 18.61 19.98
CA ALA A 138 4.36 18.96 19.29
C ALA A 138 3.07 18.46 19.96
N GLY A 139 3.16 17.82 21.13
CA GLY A 139 2.05 17.37 21.99
C GLY A 139 0.90 16.67 21.27
N ARG A 140 -0.34 16.90 21.73
CA ARG A 140 -1.55 16.22 21.23
C ARG A 140 -2.34 17.13 20.28
N LEU A 141 -2.80 16.56 19.16
CA LEU A 141 -3.76 17.19 18.25
C LEU A 141 -5.19 17.01 18.77
N LEU A 142 -5.96 18.10 18.89
CA LEU A 142 -7.38 18.08 19.21
C LEU A 142 -8.19 18.58 18.01
N ALA A 143 -9.17 17.81 17.53
CA ALA A 143 -10.04 18.24 16.44
C ALA A 143 -11.50 18.36 16.91
N PHE A 144 -12.16 19.46 16.58
CA PHE A 144 -13.52 19.79 17.00
C PHE A 144 -14.52 19.74 15.83
N ASP A 145 -15.81 19.82 16.15
CA ASP A 145 -16.94 19.85 15.20
C ASP A 145 -17.13 18.57 14.37
N ALA A 146 -16.81 17.40 14.94
CA ALA A 146 -17.10 16.12 14.29
C ALA A 146 -18.60 15.75 14.33
N GLY A 147 -19.40 16.42 15.17
CA GLY A 147 -20.82 16.13 15.37
C GLY A 147 -21.08 14.65 15.68
N ASP A 148 -22.12 14.10 15.06
CA ASP A 148 -22.53 12.70 15.22
C ASP A 148 -21.54 11.70 14.58
N ARG A 149 -20.59 12.19 13.76
CA ARG A 149 -19.59 11.36 13.04
C ARG A 149 -18.31 11.11 13.83
N ARG A 150 -18.23 11.53 15.08
CA ARG A 150 -17.02 11.38 15.91
C ARG A 150 -16.47 9.95 15.96
N CYS A 151 -17.31 8.94 16.17
CA CYS A 151 -16.86 7.55 16.23
C CYS A 151 -16.27 7.05 14.90
N GLU A 152 -16.75 7.58 13.77
CA GLU A 152 -16.21 7.28 12.44
C GLU A 152 -14.80 7.89 12.28
N TYR A 153 -14.59 9.12 12.76
CA TYR A 153 -13.29 9.80 12.74
C TYR A 153 -12.26 9.04 13.59
N GLU A 154 -12.64 8.64 14.81
CA GLU A 154 -11.78 7.90 15.74
C GLU A 154 -11.38 6.52 15.16
N ASN A 155 -12.32 5.78 14.58
CA ASN A 155 -12.04 4.50 13.90
C ASN A 155 -11.10 4.67 12.70
N TYR A 156 -11.28 5.74 11.92
CA TYR A 156 -10.43 6.00 10.77
C TYR A 156 -8.98 6.31 11.19
N LEU A 157 -8.78 7.14 12.20
CA LEU A 157 -7.45 7.45 12.73
C LEU A 157 -6.77 6.20 13.29
N SER A 158 -7.51 5.35 14.00
CA SER A 158 -6.99 4.07 14.48
C SER A 158 -6.52 3.16 13.34
N THR A 159 -7.18 3.20 12.18
CA THR A 159 -6.79 2.41 10.99
C THR A 159 -5.49 2.92 10.36
N LEU A 160 -5.20 4.21 10.49
CA LEU A 160 -3.93 4.82 10.06
C LEU A 160 -2.78 4.62 11.05
N GLY A 161 -3.02 3.89 12.15
CA GLY A 161 -2.05 3.71 13.22
C GLY A 161 -1.86 4.95 14.11
N ILE A 162 -2.76 5.94 13.99
CA ILE A 162 -2.75 7.15 14.82
C ILE A 162 -3.53 6.84 16.09
N THR A 163 -2.85 6.94 17.23
CA THR A 163 -3.45 6.62 18.53
C THR A 163 -4.29 7.78 19.06
N LEU A 164 -5.27 7.47 19.92
CA LEU A 164 -6.03 8.48 20.66
C LEU A 164 -5.15 9.37 21.57
N GLN A 165 -3.92 8.94 21.84
CA GLN A 165 -2.94 9.76 22.55
C GLN A 165 -2.32 10.84 21.66
N GLN A 166 -2.23 10.60 20.34
CA GLN A 166 -1.69 11.52 19.33
C GLN A 166 -2.77 12.48 18.79
N CYS A 167 -3.99 11.98 18.55
CA CYS A 167 -5.11 12.79 18.04
C CYS A 167 -6.42 12.45 18.76
N ARG A 168 -7.13 13.46 19.25
CA ARG A 168 -8.44 13.32 19.92
C ARG A 168 -9.51 14.14 19.21
N ILE A 169 -10.65 13.50 18.97
CA ILE A 169 -11.77 14.09 18.23
C ILE A 169 -12.91 14.45 19.18
N TYR A 170 -13.53 15.60 18.95
CA TYR A 170 -14.68 16.12 19.69
C TYR A 170 -15.87 16.34 18.76
N SER A 171 -17.06 16.00 19.24
CA SER A 171 -18.31 16.22 18.52
C SER A 171 -18.72 17.70 18.56
N GLU A 172 -18.35 18.37 19.64
CA GLU A 172 -18.69 19.74 19.96
C GLU A 172 -17.91 20.72 19.09
N LYS A 173 -18.51 21.88 18.82
CA LYS A 173 -17.82 22.98 18.14
C LYS A 173 -16.77 23.60 19.04
N TYR A 174 -15.71 24.11 18.43
CA TYR A 174 -14.65 24.80 19.18
C TYR A 174 -15.14 26.09 19.88
N VAL A 175 -16.27 26.68 19.48
CA VAL A 175 -16.92 27.80 20.19
C VAL A 175 -17.63 27.41 21.48
N SER A 176 -17.93 26.13 21.66
CA SER A 176 -18.59 25.58 22.85
C SER A 176 -17.86 24.32 23.35
N PRO A 177 -16.53 24.36 23.53
CA PRO A 177 -15.77 23.18 23.88
C PRO A 177 -16.01 22.84 25.36
N PRO A 178 -16.02 21.54 25.74
CA PRO A 178 -16.18 21.17 27.14
C PRO A 178 -15.03 21.71 27.99
N PRO A 179 -15.30 22.21 29.21
CA PRO A 179 -14.25 22.66 30.12
C PRO A 179 -13.41 21.44 30.54
N SER A 180 -12.20 21.33 29.99
CA SER A 180 -11.28 20.22 30.29
C SER A 180 -9.84 20.70 30.39
N ILE A 181 -9.08 20.09 31.31
CA ILE A 181 -7.65 20.34 31.52
C ILE A 181 -6.82 19.99 30.27
N GLU A 182 -7.35 19.13 29.39
CA GLU A 182 -6.68 18.73 28.16
C GLU A 182 -6.55 19.87 27.15
N LEU A 183 -7.51 20.81 27.11
CA LEU A 183 -7.47 21.99 26.24
C LEU A 183 -6.30 22.93 26.59
N GLU A 184 -5.84 22.89 27.84
CA GLU A 184 -4.72 23.71 28.33
C GLU A 184 -3.36 23.08 28.07
N ARG A 185 -3.31 21.78 27.73
CA ARG A 185 -2.07 21.01 27.48
C ARG A 185 -1.94 20.57 26.02
N ALA A 186 -2.93 20.84 25.18
CA ALA A 186 -2.88 20.54 23.77
C ALA A 186 -1.90 21.46 23.06
N THR A 187 -1.21 20.93 22.05
CA THR A 187 -0.29 21.72 21.25
C THR A 187 -0.93 22.19 19.95
N VAL A 188 -1.92 21.46 19.42
CA VAL A 188 -2.65 21.89 18.22
C VAL A 188 -4.15 21.67 18.35
N VAL A 189 -4.94 22.68 18.02
CA VAL A 189 -6.41 22.65 18.01
C VAL A 189 -6.95 22.97 16.62
N LEU A 190 -7.81 22.10 16.10
CA LEU A 190 -8.50 22.29 14.82
C LEU A 190 -9.94 22.72 15.06
N ALA A 191 -10.34 23.82 14.43
CA ALA A 191 -11.71 24.33 14.47
C ALA A 191 -12.27 24.49 13.05
N THR A 192 -13.53 24.10 12.80
CA THR A 192 -14.06 23.86 11.44
C THR A 192 -15.34 24.64 11.11
N PRO A 193 -15.37 25.97 11.16
CA PRO A 193 -16.57 26.69 10.76
C PRO A 193 -16.69 26.75 9.22
N PRO A 194 -17.90 26.64 8.65
CA PRO A 194 -18.14 26.72 7.20
C PRO A 194 -17.94 28.15 6.66
N CYS A 195 -17.41 28.33 5.44
CA CYS A 195 -17.30 29.64 4.77
C CYS A 195 -18.38 29.87 3.69
N SER A 196 -18.58 31.11 3.25
CA SER A 196 -19.67 31.46 2.32
C SER A 196 -19.51 30.92 0.89
N TYR A 197 -18.29 30.62 0.43
CA TYR A 197 -18.04 30.00 -0.89
C TYR A 197 -17.91 28.47 -0.84
N THR A 198 -17.58 27.89 0.32
CA THR A 198 -17.51 26.44 0.53
C THR A 198 -18.64 25.95 1.44
N GLY A 199 -19.84 26.54 1.32
CA GLY A 199 -21.04 26.14 2.06
C GLY A 199 -21.57 24.73 1.75
N ILE A 200 -20.70 23.74 1.60
CA ILE A 200 -21.00 22.33 1.46
C ILE A 200 -20.85 21.71 2.85
N LYS A 201 -21.89 21.04 3.35
CA LYS A 201 -21.82 20.24 4.59
C LYS A 201 -21.33 18.80 4.34
N ASP A 202 -20.51 18.70 3.27
CA ASP A 202 -19.62 17.68 2.69
C ASP A 202 -20.17 16.55 1.77
N ILE A 203 -19.71 16.55 0.51
CA ILE A 203 -19.75 15.38 -0.41
C ILE A 203 -18.58 15.32 -1.41
N VAL A 204 -17.79 16.39 -1.48
CA VAL A 204 -16.66 16.58 -2.39
C VAL A 204 -15.34 16.73 -1.60
N ASP A 205 -15.36 17.21 -0.34
CA ASP A 205 -14.19 17.10 0.54
C ASP A 205 -13.86 15.61 0.79
N LEU A 206 -14.92 14.82 0.78
CA LEU A 206 -15.01 13.36 0.69
C LEU A 206 -14.31 12.71 -0.54
N ALA A 207 -14.33 13.31 -1.72
CA ALA A 207 -13.71 12.74 -2.93
C ALA A 207 -12.23 13.13 -3.06
N VAL A 208 -11.90 14.34 -2.59
CA VAL A 208 -10.60 14.97 -2.76
C VAL A 208 -9.60 14.54 -1.69
N ALA A 209 -10.04 14.30 -0.44
CA ALA A 209 -9.12 13.87 0.61
C ALA A 209 -8.67 12.38 0.46
N ARG A 210 -9.35 11.55 -0.36
CA ARG A 210 -9.05 10.10 -0.53
C ARG A 210 -9.12 9.70 -2.00
N GLY A 211 -7.99 9.67 -2.71
CA GLY A 211 -7.89 9.33 -4.14
C GLY A 211 -8.76 8.18 -4.68
N GLY A 212 -10.03 8.47 -4.99
CA GLY A 212 -10.90 7.73 -5.90
C GLY A 212 -11.57 6.43 -5.40
N ASP A 213 -12.27 6.42 -4.26
CA ASP A 213 -13.19 5.30 -3.90
C ASP A 213 -14.56 5.46 -4.59
N THR A 214 -14.88 4.54 -5.51
CA THR A 214 -16.04 4.61 -6.39
C THR A 214 -17.35 4.09 -5.79
N GLY A 215 -17.32 3.26 -4.73
CA GLY A 215 -18.53 2.63 -4.16
C GLY A 215 -19.33 3.57 -3.25
N LEU A 216 -18.65 4.52 -2.62
CA LEU A 216 -19.25 5.48 -1.68
C LEU A 216 -19.88 6.69 -2.40
N LEU A 217 -19.37 7.05 -3.59
CA LEU A 217 -19.90 8.14 -4.42
C LEU A 217 -21.26 7.80 -5.06
N GLU A 218 -21.50 6.52 -5.35
CA GLU A 218 -22.78 6.02 -5.84
C GLU A 218 -23.88 6.15 -4.77
N SER A 219 -23.53 5.94 -3.50
CA SER A 219 -24.46 6.02 -2.34
C SER A 219 -24.91 7.44 -1.99
N LEU A 220 -24.15 8.47 -2.39
CA LEU A 220 -24.28 9.82 -1.81
C LEU A 220 -24.89 10.85 -2.78
N THR A 221 -25.12 10.48 -4.05
CA THR A 221 -25.76 11.35 -5.04
C THR A 221 -27.30 11.30 -5.03
N SER A 222 -27.91 10.77 -3.96
CA SER A 222 -29.37 10.72 -3.77
C SER A 222 -29.92 11.99 -3.10
N ASP A 223 -30.41 12.92 -3.92
CA ASP A 223 -31.42 13.99 -3.79
C ASP A 223 -31.81 14.73 -2.48
N THR A 224 -31.25 14.50 -1.29
CA THR A 224 -31.76 15.15 -0.07
C THR A 224 -30.71 15.88 0.77
N ALA A 225 -30.41 17.15 0.46
CA ALA A 225 -30.17 18.19 1.49
C ALA A 225 -29.92 19.59 0.88
N ALA A 226 -30.86 20.51 1.10
CA ALA A 226 -30.82 21.89 0.64
C ALA A 226 -30.27 22.89 1.69
N THR A 227 -29.42 23.83 1.20
CA THR A 227 -29.19 25.26 1.54
C THR A 227 -29.33 25.82 2.98
N LYS A 228 -28.30 26.58 3.42
CA LYS A 228 -28.40 27.68 4.41
C LYS A 228 -27.67 28.94 3.92
N GLN A 229 -28.23 30.11 4.26
CA GLN A 229 -27.84 31.44 3.77
C GLN A 229 -26.43 31.92 4.23
N PRO A 230 -25.68 32.68 3.39
CA PRO A 230 -24.31 33.15 3.66
C PRO A 230 -24.09 33.88 5.01
N ARG A 231 -25.09 34.61 5.52
CA ARG A 231 -24.96 35.39 6.77
C ARG A 231 -24.80 34.53 8.03
N ALA A 232 -25.39 33.34 8.05
CA ALA A 232 -25.27 32.44 9.20
C ALA A 232 -23.87 31.81 9.29
N LEU A 233 -23.25 31.56 8.13
CA LEU A 233 -21.91 30.99 8.03
C LEU A 233 -20.87 32.00 8.52
N LEU A 234 -20.96 33.25 8.04
CA LEU A 234 -20.12 34.37 8.50
C LEU A 234 -20.17 34.56 10.02
N ALA A 235 -21.36 34.49 10.62
CA ALA A 235 -21.51 34.63 12.07
C ALA A 235 -20.82 33.50 12.85
N GLU A 236 -20.82 32.29 12.30
CA GLU A 236 -20.20 31.11 12.90
C GLU A 236 -18.66 31.14 12.84
N GLN A 237 -18.11 31.57 11.70
CA GLN A 237 -16.67 31.79 11.54
C GLN A 237 -16.17 32.87 12.50
N PHE A 238 -16.89 33.99 12.55
CA PHE A 238 -16.59 35.12 13.43
C PHE A 238 -16.62 34.72 14.91
N SER A 239 -17.59 33.90 15.31
CA SER A 239 -17.69 33.38 16.69
C SER A 239 -16.49 32.49 17.04
N THR A 240 -16.05 31.64 16.11
CA THR A 240 -14.92 30.70 16.30
C THR A 240 -13.61 31.45 16.49
N LEU A 241 -13.35 32.41 15.62
CA LEU A 241 -12.18 33.29 15.71
C LEU A 241 -12.15 34.08 17.01
N LYS A 242 -13.26 34.73 17.38
CA LYS A 242 -13.35 35.51 18.63
C LYS A 242 -13.09 34.64 19.85
N TYR A 243 -13.72 33.47 19.89
CA TYR A 243 -13.55 32.57 21.02
C TYR A 243 -12.08 32.13 21.16
N ALA A 244 -11.43 31.74 20.06
CA ALA A 244 -10.02 31.36 20.06
C ALA A 244 -9.13 32.47 20.63
N LEU A 245 -9.21 33.69 20.10
CA LEU A 245 -8.33 34.80 20.50
C LEU A 245 -8.56 35.29 21.94
N THR A 246 -9.71 35.01 22.55
CA THR A 246 -9.95 35.40 23.96
C THR A 246 -9.33 34.43 24.98
N ARG A 247 -8.65 33.37 24.55
CA ARG A 247 -8.03 32.38 25.44
C ARG A 247 -6.57 32.75 25.75
N PRO A 248 -6.21 32.98 27.03
CA PRO A 248 -4.88 33.48 27.43
C PRO A 248 -3.73 32.49 27.23
N ASN A 249 -4.01 31.26 26.81
CA ASN A 249 -2.98 30.21 26.61
C ASN A 249 -2.67 29.96 25.13
N ILE A 250 -3.39 30.57 24.18
CA ILE A 250 -3.14 30.37 22.76
C ILE A 250 -1.93 31.20 22.34
N GLN A 251 -0.94 30.53 21.73
CA GLN A 251 0.28 31.20 21.27
C GLN A 251 0.15 31.73 19.85
N PHE A 252 -0.61 31.00 19.03
CA PHE A 252 -0.61 31.18 17.59
C PHE A 252 -1.92 30.68 16.97
N LEU A 253 -2.45 31.40 15.99
CA LEU A 253 -3.64 31.02 15.22
C LEU A 253 -3.36 31.19 13.73
N ILE A 254 -3.52 30.12 12.96
CA ILE A 254 -3.55 30.13 11.50
C ILE A 254 -4.99 30.20 11.05
N TYR A 255 -5.29 31.26 10.31
CA TYR A 255 -6.57 31.48 9.69
C TYR A 255 -6.48 31.20 8.20
N GLU A 256 -7.00 30.05 7.78
CA GLU A 256 -7.06 29.64 6.38
C GLU A 256 -8.50 29.74 5.88
N VAL A 257 -8.75 30.48 4.81
CA VAL A 257 -10.05 30.44 4.12
C VAL A 257 -9.90 30.54 2.61
N HIS A 258 -10.83 29.88 1.91
CA HIS A 258 -10.91 29.90 0.46
C HIS A 258 -12.08 30.79 0.05
N THR A 259 -11.81 32.10 -0.02
CA THR A 259 -12.80 33.14 -0.31
C THR A 259 -12.15 34.41 -0.85
N ILE A 260 -12.85 35.05 -1.79
CA ILE A 260 -12.46 36.34 -2.37
C ILE A 260 -13.09 37.53 -1.62
N LEU A 261 -13.97 37.28 -0.64
CA LEU A 261 -14.66 38.34 0.08
C LEU A 261 -13.75 38.93 1.17
N PRO A 262 -13.42 40.23 1.12
CA PRO A 262 -12.64 40.89 2.18
C PRO A 262 -13.29 40.78 3.56
N SER A 263 -14.62 40.67 3.60
CA SER A 263 -15.42 40.46 4.82
C SER A 263 -15.16 39.11 5.51
N GLU A 264 -14.54 38.15 4.84
CA GLU A 264 -14.18 36.82 5.36
C GLU A 264 -12.67 36.63 5.57
N THR A 265 -11.87 37.60 5.13
CA THR A 265 -10.41 37.59 5.21
C THR A 265 -9.94 38.77 6.06
N THR A 266 -9.41 39.83 5.44
CA THR A 266 -8.74 40.96 6.10
C THR A 266 -9.65 41.72 7.03
N GLU A 267 -10.89 42.06 6.63
CA GLU A 267 -11.79 42.85 7.48
C GLU A 267 -12.23 42.07 8.71
N MET A 268 -12.44 40.77 8.57
CA MET A 268 -12.86 39.94 9.70
C MET A 268 -11.73 39.79 10.70
N ILE A 269 -10.54 39.42 10.24
CA ILE A 269 -9.38 39.21 11.12
C ILE A 269 -9.07 40.49 11.88
N GLN A 270 -9.03 41.63 11.19
CA GLN A 270 -8.77 42.92 11.83
C GLN A 270 -9.80 43.23 12.93
N ARG A 271 -11.10 43.08 12.63
CA ARG A 271 -12.18 43.32 13.61
C ARG A 271 -12.11 42.38 14.81
N VAL A 272 -11.74 41.12 14.60
CA VAL A 272 -11.65 40.12 15.67
C VAL A 272 -10.45 40.42 16.57
N VAL A 273 -9.29 40.75 16.01
CA VAL A 273 -8.08 41.11 16.77
C VAL A 273 -8.28 42.41 17.57
N GLU A 274 -8.82 43.46 16.95
CA GLU A 274 -9.13 44.73 17.63
C GLU A 274 -10.09 44.50 18.82
N TYR A 275 -11.15 43.73 18.60
CA TYR A 275 -12.12 43.39 19.64
C TYR A 275 -11.49 42.54 20.77
N ALA A 276 -10.65 41.57 20.44
CA ALA A 276 -9.98 40.72 21.42
C ALA A 276 -9.05 41.55 22.33
N ASN A 277 -8.23 42.42 21.73
CA ASN A 277 -7.33 43.32 22.46
C ASN A 277 -8.11 44.32 23.34
N GLN A 278 -9.25 44.84 22.84
CA GLN A 278 -10.14 45.68 23.62
C GLN A 278 -10.69 44.94 24.85
N ILE A 279 -11.20 43.71 24.69
CA ILE A 279 -11.70 42.90 25.81
C ILE A 279 -10.60 42.59 26.82
N ALA A 280 -9.40 42.22 26.36
CA ALA A 280 -8.26 41.93 27.22
C ALA A 280 -7.96 43.14 28.13
N THR A 281 -7.93 44.34 27.53
CA THR A 281 -7.74 45.62 28.24
C THR A 281 -8.87 45.91 29.23
N GLU A 282 -10.13 45.76 28.82
CA GLU A 282 -11.30 46.03 29.67
C GLU A 282 -11.40 45.07 30.85
N LYS A 283 -11.07 43.79 30.64
CA LYS A 283 -11.02 42.77 31.69
C LYS A 283 -9.97 43.13 32.73
N TYR A 284 -8.78 43.52 32.29
CA TYR A 284 -7.71 43.98 33.19
C TYR A 284 -8.17 45.17 34.05
N ILE A 285 -8.75 46.21 33.44
CA ILE A 285 -9.27 47.39 34.15
C ILE A 285 -10.32 47.01 35.21
N ARG A 286 -11.15 46.00 34.92
CA ARG A 286 -12.20 45.52 35.83
C ARG A 286 -11.65 44.72 37.01
N GLU A 287 -10.64 43.89 36.75
CA GLU A 287 -10.01 43.03 37.76
C GLU A 287 -8.98 43.81 38.62
N HIS A 288 -8.46 44.94 38.11
CA HIS A 288 -7.52 45.84 38.80
C HIS A 288 -8.05 47.28 38.80
N PRO A 289 -9.09 47.61 39.58
CA PRO A 289 -9.61 48.97 39.65
C PRO A 289 -8.54 49.92 40.22
N VAL A 290 -8.24 50.98 39.47
CA VAL A 290 -7.33 52.05 39.91
C VAL A 290 -7.80 52.60 41.26
N LYS A 291 -6.96 52.50 42.31
CA LYS A 291 -7.21 53.17 43.61
C LYS A 291 -7.31 54.68 43.37
N ARG A 292 -8.52 55.21 43.32
CA ARG A 292 -8.74 56.67 43.29
C ARG A 292 -8.14 57.29 44.55
N LYS A 293 -7.25 58.27 44.34
CA LYS A 293 -6.77 59.19 45.39
C LYS A 293 -7.98 59.72 46.18
N THR A 294 -7.93 59.51 47.48
CA THR A 294 -8.80 60.15 48.48
C THR A 294 -8.74 61.67 48.32
N VAL A 295 -9.90 62.30 48.09
CA VAL A 295 -10.16 63.65 48.57
C VAL A 295 -11.05 63.52 49.81
N SER A 296 -10.66 64.28 50.83
CA SER A 296 -11.09 64.37 52.22
C SER A 296 -12.54 64.03 52.58
N LYS A 297 -12.67 63.38 53.75
CA LYS A 297 -13.86 63.40 54.61
C LYS A 297 -14.35 64.83 54.83
N GLU A 298 -15.65 65.09 54.64
CA GLU A 298 -16.52 65.59 55.71
C GLU A 298 -18.02 65.55 55.32
N SER A 299 -18.84 65.28 56.34
CA SER A 299 -20.30 65.45 56.42
C SER A 299 -21.24 64.42 55.73
N ALA A 300 -21.65 63.44 56.54
CA ALA A 300 -23.02 63.01 56.83
C ALA A 300 -24.12 63.01 55.73
N GLY A 301 -24.73 61.83 55.54
CA GLY A 301 -26.19 61.71 55.56
C GLY A 301 -26.90 61.10 54.33
N ARG A 302 -27.54 59.95 54.57
CA ARG A 302 -28.77 59.39 53.94
C ARG A 302 -28.73 58.86 52.48
N VAL A 303 -29.06 57.56 52.40
CA VAL A 303 -29.68 56.75 51.32
C VAL A 303 -31.01 57.41 50.83
N PRO A 304 -31.66 57.17 49.64
CA PRO A 304 -31.54 56.08 48.61
C PRO A 304 -31.75 56.43 47.09
N LYS A 305 -31.53 55.40 46.23
CA LYS A 305 -32.35 54.91 45.06
C LYS A 305 -32.46 55.65 43.70
N LEU A 306 -32.23 54.82 42.66
CA LEU A 306 -33.02 54.55 41.43
C LEU A 306 -32.69 55.21 40.07
N ALA A 307 -32.77 54.32 39.04
CA ALA A 307 -33.26 54.52 37.67
C ALA A 307 -32.32 55.22 36.65
N LYS A 308 -31.79 54.48 35.66
CA LYS A 308 -32.37 54.14 34.34
C LYS A 308 -32.23 55.26 33.28
N ALA A 309 -31.35 54.97 32.32
CA ALA A 309 -31.70 54.79 30.90
C ALA A 309 -31.61 55.99 29.92
N VAL A 310 -30.78 55.75 28.88
CA VAL A 310 -30.95 56.07 27.45
C VAL A 310 -30.83 57.54 27.01
N THR A 311 -29.81 57.87 26.20
CA THR A 311 -29.91 58.25 24.76
C THR A 311 -28.61 58.87 24.23
N SER A 312 -28.22 58.43 23.04
CA SER A 312 -27.21 58.93 22.08
C SER A 312 -27.54 60.33 21.50
N PRO A 313 -26.87 60.91 20.45
CA PRO A 313 -25.57 60.64 19.77
C PRO A 313 -24.69 61.90 19.40
N LYS A 314 -23.40 61.67 19.04
CA LYS A 314 -22.55 62.35 17.99
C LYS A 314 -22.22 63.88 18.09
N PRO A 315 -21.27 64.45 17.30
CA PRO A 315 -20.01 63.93 16.73
C PRO A 315 -18.81 64.94 16.75
N GLU A 316 -17.67 64.47 16.20
CA GLU A 316 -16.75 65.19 15.29
C GLU A 316 -15.50 65.99 15.77
N GLN A 317 -14.40 65.69 15.04
CA GLN A 317 -13.23 66.51 14.65
C GLN A 317 -12.15 66.81 15.71
N SER A 318 -10.84 66.85 15.43
CA SER A 318 -9.95 66.45 14.32
C SER A 318 -8.53 66.94 14.69
N ARG A 319 -7.49 66.38 14.04
CA ARG A 319 -6.10 66.91 13.86
C ARG A 319 -5.12 66.80 15.04
N GLU A 320 -4.05 66.01 14.93
CA GLU A 320 -2.85 66.08 14.06
C GLU A 320 -1.71 66.93 14.63
N GLN A 321 -0.56 66.26 14.77
CA GLN A 321 0.82 66.73 14.62
C GLN A 321 1.42 67.65 15.70
N LEU A 322 2.49 67.18 16.35
CA LEU A 322 3.85 67.70 16.07
C LEU A 322 4.95 66.90 16.79
N GLU A 323 6.02 66.77 16.03
CA GLU A 323 7.24 65.99 16.21
C GLU A 323 8.35 66.75 16.95
N VAL A 324 9.20 65.98 17.65
CA VAL A 324 10.68 66.02 17.57
C VAL A 324 11.50 67.02 18.43
N GLN A 325 12.50 66.40 19.08
CA GLN A 325 13.84 66.87 19.52
C GLN A 325 14.02 67.61 20.86
N SER A 326 14.79 66.98 21.76
CA SER A 326 16.12 67.49 22.11
C SER A 326 17.00 66.41 22.78
N ARG A 327 18.29 66.50 22.45
CA ARG A 327 19.40 65.56 22.66
C ARG A 327 20.17 65.84 23.96
N GLN A 328 20.77 64.75 24.49
CA GLN A 328 22.13 64.60 25.06
C GLN A 328 22.68 65.61 26.09
N LYS A 329 23.14 65.09 27.25
CA LYS A 329 24.56 65.22 27.70
C LYS A 329 24.91 64.38 28.94
N GLN A 330 26.11 63.75 28.84
CA GLN A 330 27.17 63.52 29.82
C GLN A 330 27.27 62.23 30.69
N GLU A 331 28.39 61.54 30.45
CA GLU A 331 29.22 60.64 31.28
C GLU A 331 29.54 61.30 32.66
N GLU A 332 29.81 60.61 33.78
CA GLU A 332 30.84 59.58 34.04
C GLU A 332 30.63 58.99 35.47
N ASP A 333 31.34 57.88 35.76
CA ASP A 333 31.61 57.18 37.03
C ASP A 333 30.75 56.00 37.55
N GLU A 334 31.49 54.90 37.76
CA GLU A 334 31.15 53.55 38.20
C GLU A 334 30.77 53.48 39.69
N ASP A 335 29.75 52.67 40.05
CA ASP A 335 29.90 51.65 41.10
C ASP A 335 28.77 50.61 41.03
N GLU A 336 29.13 49.34 41.25
CA GLU A 336 28.26 48.17 41.11
C GLU A 336 27.08 48.17 42.09
N THR A 337 25.85 48.08 41.59
CA THR A 337 24.79 47.23 42.17
C THR A 337 23.64 47.07 41.17
N SER A 338 23.33 45.80 40.91
CA SER A 338 22.15 45.27 40.22
C SER A 338 20.95 46.23 40.10
N THR A 339 20.79 46.83 38.93
CA THR A 339 19.48 47.31 38.47
C THR A 339 19.10 46.46 37.27
N ILE A 340 18.26 45.45 37.54
CA ILE A 340 17.42 44.85 36.51
C ILE A 340 16.70 46.02 35.85
N THR A 341 16.97 46.22 34.57
CA THR A 341 16.19 47.10 33.70
C THR A 341 14.71 46.79 33.93
N ASP A 342 13.92 47.82 34.23
CA ASP A 342 12.47 47.73 34.32
C ASP A 342 11.92 47.15 33.02
N ILE A 343 11.75 45.82 32.99
CA ILE A 343 10.93 45.15 31.98
C ILE A 343 9.51 45.58 32.33
N ILE A 344 8.94 46.47 31.51
CA ILE A 344 7.52 46.79 31.58
C ILE A 344 6.78 45.53 31.18
N ILE A 345 6.33 44.78 32.18
CA ILE A 345 5.52 43.58 31.99
C ILE A 345 4.13 44.06 31.54
N PRO A 346 3.64 43.59 30.38
CA PRO A 346 2.33 43.98 29.90
C PRO A 346 1.22 43.27 30.68
N ASP A 347 0.20 44.05 31.00
CA ASP A 347 -0.88 43.74 31.93
C ASP A 347 -1.99 42.83 31.35
N SER A 348 -1.89 42.46 30.07
CA SER A 348 -2.77 41.49 29.41
C SER A 348 -2.14 40.95 28.12
N ASP A 349 -2.67 39.85 27.60
CA ASP A 349 -2.19 39.27 26.35
C ASP A 349 -2.76 40.03 25.16
N LEU A 350 -1.86 40.64 24.37
CA LEU A 350 -2.22 41.33 23.13
C LEU A 350 -1.89 40.45 21.91
N PHE A 351 -2.71 40.53 20.88
CA PHE A 351 -2.54 39.80 19.62
C PHE A 351 -2.26 40.76 18.47
N GLU A 352 -1.45 40.31 17.52
CA GLU A 352 -1.19 41.02 16.27
C GLU A 352 -1.31 40.07 15.07
N VAL A 353 -1.65 40.65 13.92
CA VAL A 353 -1.67 39.94 12.64
C VAL A 353 -0.27 40.03 12.06
N GLY A 354 0.34 38.88 11.76
CA GLY A 354 1.61 38.77 11.05
C GLY A 354 1.43 38.00 9.74
N SER A 355 2.48 38.00 8.92
CA SER A 355 2.56 37.14 7.74
C SER A 355 3.22 35.80 8.05
N ILE A 356 3.08 34.86 7.11
CA ILE A 356 3.79 33.58 7.12
C ILE A 356 5.30 33.78 6.94
N ASP A 357 5.69 34.77 6.13
CA ASP A 357 7.09 35.10 5.82
C ASP A 357 7.86 35.51 7.08
N GLU A 358 7.19 36.11 8.07
CA GLU A 358 7.79 36.46 9.36
C GLU A 358 8.28 35.25 10.17
N ILE A 359 7.76 34.06 9.88
CA ILE A 359 8.16 32.80 10.54
C ILE A 359 9.24 32.07 9.75
N TYR A 360 9.15 32.14 8.41
CA TYR A 360 10.08 31.45 7.51
C TYR A 360 11.33 32.27 7.20
N GLY A 361 11.27 33.59 7.32
CA GLY A 361 12.34 34.51 6.92
C GLY A 361 12.47 34.70 5.40
N GLU A 362 11.56 34.13 4.62
CA GLU A 362 11.54 34.17 3.15
C GLU A 362 10.12 34.50 2.66
N ASP A 363 10.03 35.19 1.51
CA ASP A 363 8.78 35.56 0.85
C ASP A 363 8.08 34.31 0.29
N SER A 364 6.79 34.15 0.58
CA SER A 364 5.96 33.03 0.15
C SER A 364 4.69 33.47 -0.60
N GLU A 365 4.60 34.73 -1.05
CA GLU A 365 3.45 35.27 -1.81
C GLU A 365 3.12 34.45 -3.07
N HIS A 366 4.09 33.74 -3.62
CA HIS A 366 3.95 32.89 -4.81
C HIS A 366 3.42 31.47 -4.53
N MET A 367 3.23 31.09 -3.26
CA MET A 367 2.72 29.77 -2.85
C MET A 367 1.19 29.73 -2.69
N LEU A 368 0.52 30.87 -2.73
CA LEU A 368 -0.93 30.99 -2.50
C LEU A 368 -1.69 31.13 -3.82
N ASP A 369 -2.68 30.26 -4.02
CA ASP A 369 -3.61 30.36 -5.15
C ASP A 369 -4.53 31.59 -5.02
N PRO A 370 -4.98 32.18 -6.14
CA PRO A 370 -6.03 33.21 -6.12
C PRO A 370 -7.29 32.72 -5.39
N GLY A 371 -7.66 33.43 -4.32
CA GLY A 371 -8.82 33.09 -3.47
C GLY A 371 -8.49 32.22 -2.25
N CYS A 372 -7.26 31.72 -2.11
CA CYS A 372 -6.76 31.16 -0.86
C CYS A 372 -6.18 32.29 -0.01
N PHE A 373 -6.59 32.38 1.25
CA PHE A 373 -6.13 33.38 2.17
C PHE A 373 -5.63 32.72 3.45
N ILE A 374 -4.36 32.96 3.76
CA ILE A 374 -3.72 32.50 5.00
C ILE A 374 -3.27 33.74 5.76
N ALA A 375 -3.76 33.89 6.99
CA ALA A 375 -3.24 34.87 7.93
C ALA A 375 -2.78 34.21 9.22
N ILE A 376 -1.79 34.83 9.82
CA ILE A 376 -1.20 34.40 11.06
C ILE A 376 -1.55 35.42 12.13
N ILE A 377 -2.12 34.96 13.22
CA ILE A 377 -2.39 35.80 14.40
C ILE A 377 -1.54 35.25 15.53
N LYS A 378 -0.54 36.02 15.93
CA LYS A 378 0.40 35.66 16.98
C LYS A 378 0.19 36.54 18.20
N ARG A 379 0.55 36.02 19.35
CA ARG A 379 0.57 36.79 20.59
C ARG A 379 1.78 37.72 20.57
N LYS A 380 1.52 39.01 20.76
CA LYS A 380 2.51 40.09 20.74
C LYS A 380 3.26 40.21 22.08
N GLU A 381 2.53 40.08 23.19
CA GLU A 381 3.03 40.34 24.54
C GLU A 381 2.50 39.27 25.53
N MET A 382 3.33 38.81 26.49
CA MET A 382 2.96 37.80 27.49
C MET A 382 2.87 38.41 28.89
N MET A 383 1.73 38.18 29.57
CA MET A 383 1.65 38.34 31.03
C MET A 383 2.60 37.38 31.76
N GLN A 384 3.46 37.89 32.65
CA GLN A 384 4.09 37.06 33.68
C GLN A 384 3.08 36.83 34.81
N PHE A 385 2.71 35.56 35.03
CA PHE A 385 1.77 35.21 36.10
C PHE A 385 2.39 35.46 37.49
N ASP A 386 1.62 36.10 38.39
CA ASP A 386 1.96 36.21 39.81
C ASP A 386 2.21 34.81 40.42
N SER A 387 3.27 34.69 41.22
CA SER A 387 3.67 33.46 41.91
C SER A 387 2.52 32.84 42.72
N LEU A 388 1.64 33.67 43.28
CA LEU A 388 0.43 33.24 44.01
C LEU A 388 -0.61 32.57 43.10
N PHE A 389 -0.74 33.03 41.85
CA PHE A 389 -1.62 32.41 40.86
C PHE A 389 -1.06 31.06 40.42
N MET A 390 0.25 30.97 40.19
CA MET A 390 0.92 29.72 39.82
C MET A 390 0.81 28.64 40.91
N ILE A 391 0.90 29.02 42.19
CA ILE A 391 0.75 28.09 43.33
C ILE A 391 -0.68 27.53 43.40
N LYS A 392 -1.71 28.38 43.26
CA LYS A 392 -3.12 27.92 43.24
C LYS A 392 -3.42 27.00 42.07
N VAL A 393 -2.84 27.26 40.90
CA VAL A 393 -2.98 26.39 39.73
C VAL A 393 -2.29 25.03 39.97
N ALA A 394 -1.10 25.01 40.60
CA ALA A 394 -0.40 23.79 40.95
C ALA A 394 -1.12 22.95 42.02
N GLU A 395 -1.73 23.60 43.02
CA GLU A 395 -2.60 22.95 44.02
C GLU A 395 -3.84 22.33 43.37
N SER A 396 -4.54 23.07 42.49
CA SER A 396 -5.73 22.56 41.78
C SER A 396 -5.43 21.39 40.82
N LYS A 397 -4.19 21.31 40.32
CA LYS A 397 -3.70 20.23 39.45
C LYS A 397 -3.09 19.06 40.22
N GLY A 398 -3.18 19.06 41.55
CA GLY A 398 -2.77 17.96 42.41
C GLY A 398 -1.27 17.68 42.40
N LEU A 399 -0.43 18.69 42.10
CA LEU A 399 1.02 18.51 42.05
C LEU A 399 1.67 18.32 43.43
N PHE A 400 0.98 18.71 44.50
CA PHE A 400 1.42 18.55 45.90
C PHE A 400 0.55 17.49 46.57
N GLY A 401 0.78 16.21 46.24
CA GLY A 401 -0.07 15.08 46.61
C GLY A 401 -0.48 15.01 48.09
N ASP A 402 -1.64 14.38 48.32
CA ASP A 402 -2.22 14.15 49.65
C ASP A 402 -1.22 13.48 50.61
N SER A 403 -1.09 14.04 51.81
CA SER A 403 -0.08 13.68 52.81
C SER A 403 -0.32 12.34 53.55
N ASP A 404 -1.34 11.56 53.20
CA ASP A 404 -1.73 10.36 53.96
C ASP A 404 -1.92 9.11 53.08
N LYS A 405 -0.82 8.41 52.75
CA LYS A 405 -0.81 6.93 52.59
C LYS A 405 0.60 6.33 52.42
N GLU A 406 1.01 5.53 53.40
CA GLU A 406 2.23 4.71 53.37
C GLU A 406 2.02 3.28 52.78
N ARG A 407 3.04 2.85 52.00
CA ARG A 407 3.74 1.53 51.87
C ARG A 407 3.01 0.17 51.65
N SER A 408 3.55 -0.62 50.70
CA SER A 408 4.33 -1.88 50.98
C SER A 408 5.04 -2.47 49.72
N PRO A 409 6.16 -3.24 49.83
CA PRO A 409 6.94 -3.76 48.68
C PRO A 409 7.15 -5.31 48.60
N LYS A 410 7.65 -5.75 47.42
CA LYS A 410 8.24 -7.05 46.95
C LYS A 410 7.34 -7.79 45.94
N GLN A 411 7.83 -8.32 44.80
CA GLN A 411 8.93 -9.29 44.62
C GLN A 411 9.48 -9.32 43.17
N LYS A 412 10.78 -9.61 43.00
CA LYS A 412 11.48 -9.89 41.72
C LYS A 412 11.51 -11.40 41.44
N VAL A 413 11.42 -11.80 40.17
CA VAL A 413 11.77 -13.16 39.69
C VAL A 413 12.74 -13.03 38.51
N ASP A 414 13.89 -13.71 38.63
CA ASP A 414 14.92 -13.89 37.60
C ASP A 414 14.57 -15.07 36.67
N VAL A 415 14.98 -14.97 35.39
CA VAL A 415 14.94 -16.06 34.41
C VAL A 415 16.33 -16.25 33.82
N SER A 416 16.82 -17.49 33.79
CA SER A 416 18.04 -17.91 33.08
C SER A 416 17.70 -18.87 31.92
N PRO A 417 18.57 -18.98 30.88
CA PRO A 417 18.27 -19.74 29.67
C PRO A 417 18.95 -21.12 29.66
N ALA A 418 18.29 -22.14 29.12
CA ALA A 418 18.93 -23.38 28.70
C ALA A 418 18.24 -23.95 27.46
N CYS A 419 19.01 -24.15 26.38
CA CYS A 419 18.60 -24.81 25.15
C CYS A 419 19.59 -25.96 24.88
N GLU A 420 19.14 -27.21 25.01
CA GLU A 420 19.93 -28.41 24.69
C GLU A 420 19.59 -28.94 23.29
N VAL A 421 20.65 -29.24 22.52
CA VAL A 421 20.60 -29.80 21.16
C VAL A 421 20.76 -31.32 21.24
N LEU A 422 19.73 -32.08 20.88
CA LEU A 422 19.78 -33.54 20.80
C LEU A 422 20.43 -34.00 19.48
N ARG A 423 21.61 -34.62 19.58
CA ARG A 423 22.27 -35.39 18.50
C ARG A 423 21.80 -36.85 18.54
N VAL A 424 21.20 -37.33 17.46
CA VAL A 424 20.87 -38.76 17.27
C VAL A 424 22.03 -39.47 16.54
N ARG A 425 22.56 -40.53 17.16
CA ARG A 425 23.58 -41.42 16.58
C ARG A 425 22.94 -42.49 15.68
N ALA A 426 23.44 -42.65 14.47
CA ALA A 426 23.07 -43.73 13.55
C ALA A 426 23.77 -45.06 13.91
N ARG A 427 23.01 -46.15 13.98
CA ARG A 427 23.54 -47.53 14.05
C ARG A 427 23.69 -48.09 12.63
N LYS A 428 24.89 -48.60 12.32
CA LYS A 428 25.23 -49.32 11.08
C LYS A 428 24.65 -50.74 11.09
N GLY A 429 23.91 -51.09 10.04
CA GLY A 429 23.57 -52.45 9.65
C GLY A 429 23.42 -52.51 8.13
N SER A 430 24.44 -53.02 7.44
CA SER A 430 24.50 -53.09 5.98
C SER A 430 23.60 -54.20 5.43
N LYS A 431 22.30 -53.91 5.28
CA LYS A 431 21.47 -54.58 4.27
C LYS A 431 21.66 -53.82 2.95
N ARG A 432 21.96 -54.53 1.86
CA ARG A 432 22.05 -53.96 0.51
C ARG A 432 20.78 -53.14 0.26
N ALA A 433 20.91 -51.82 0.14
CA ALA A 433 19.76 -50.94 0.00
C ALA A 433 19.01 -51.29 -1.29
N LYS A 434 17.71 -51.58 -1.17
CA LYS A 434 16.84 -51.79 -2.35
C LYS A 434 16.78 -50.49 -3.14
N LYS A 435 16.74 -50.59 -4.47
CA LYS A 435 16.75 -49.42 -5.38
C LYS A 435 15.52 -48.52 -5.21
N PHE A 436 14.36 -49.12 -4.95
CA PHE A 436 13.09 -48.46 -4.72
C PHE A 436 12.55 -48.84 -3.34
N ASP A 437 11.99 -47.87 -2.60
CA ASP A 437 11.20 -48.17 -1.40
C ASP A 437 9.74 -48.39 -1.80
N LEU A 438 9.13 -49.48 -1.35
CA LEU A 438 7.78 -49.87 -1.72
C LEU A 438 6.81 -49.75 -0.55
N TYR A 439 5.55 -49.44 -0.84
CA TYR A 439 4.45 -49.40 0.11
C TYR A 439 3.24 -50.13 -0.46
N ARG A 440 2.80 -51.18 0.24
CA ARG A 440 1.68 -52.05 -0.18
C ARG A 440 1.85 -52.64 -1.60
N LEU A 441 3.08 -52.98 -1.95
CA LEU A 441 3.45 -53.66 -3.20
C LEU A 441 4.42 -54.80 -2.87
N ASP A 442 4.15 -55.99 -3.40
CA ASP A 442 5.03 -57.15 -3.25
C ASP A 442 6.24 -57.03 -4.20
N GLU A 443 5.99 -56.55 -5.42
CA GLU A 443 6.99 -56.32 -6.46
C GLU A 443 6.98 -54.84 -6.88
N GLY A 444 8.18 -54.34 -7.23
CA GLY A 444 8.38 -52.97 -7.67
C GLY A 444 8.95 -52.90 -9.09
N PRO A 445 9.38 -51.70 -9.51
CA PRO A 445 10.03 -51.52 -10.80
C PRO A 445 11.31 -52.37 -10.91
N PRO A 446 11.71 -52.77 -12.14
CA PRO A 446 12.89 -53.60 -12.34
C PRO A 446 14.16 -52.88 -11.87
N GLU A 447 15.05 -53.60 -11.16
CA GLU A 447 16.31 -53.02 -10.68
C GLU A 447 17.32 -52.78 -11.82
N LYS A 448 17.23 -53.58 -12.88
CA LYS A 448 18.03 -53.47 -14.10
C LYS A 448 17.15 -53.02 -15.25
N SER A 449 17.64 -52.09 -16.05
CA SER A 449 16.97 -51.65 -17.27
C SER A 449 17.96 -51.43 -18.40
N THR A 450 17.47 -51.58 -19.63
CA THR A 450 18.22 -51.32 -20.86
C THR A 450 17.99 -49.89 -21.30
N LEU A 451 19.03 -49.25 -21.85
CA LEU A 451 18.98 -47.90 -22.39
C LEU A 451 19.63 -47.95 -23.78
N SER A 452 18.89 -47.57 -24.83
CA SER A 452 19.46 -47.51 -26.19
C SER A 452 20.24 -46.21 -26.41
N LYS A 453 21.08 -46.16 -27.46
CA LYS A 453 21.81 -44.93 -27.83
C LYS A 453 20.83 -43.82 -28.24
N GLU A 454 19.73 -44.16 -28.89
CA GLU A 454 18.68 -43.21 -29.29
C GLU A 454 17.95 -42.63 -28.08
N GLU A 455 17.54 -43.47 -27.13
CA GLU A 455 16.94 -43.02 -25.87
C GLU A 455 17.91 -42.13 -25.07
N ALA A 456 19.19 -42.49 -25.03
CA ALA A 456 20.23 -41.68 -24.39
C ALA A 456 20.43 -40.32 -25.06
N THR A 457 20.41 -40.28 -26.40
CA THR A 457 20.54 -39.04 -27.20
C THR A 457 19.38 -38.10 -26.93
N TYR A 458 18.16 -38.64 -26.99
CA TYR A 458 16.94 -37.88 -26.68
C TYR A 458 17.02 -37.30 -25.26
N ALA A 459 17.30 -38.13 -24.26
CA ALA A 459 17.35 -37.69 -22.87
C ALA A 459 18.39 -36.60 -22.63
N LEU A 460 19.61 -36.78 -23.14
CA LEU A 460 20.68 -35.78 -23.00
C LEU A 460 20.34 -34.46 -23.66
N ARG A 461 19.87 -34.51 -24.91
CA ARG A 461 19.47 -33.32 -25.65
C ARG A 461 18.38 -32.57 -24.89
N THR A 462 17.31 -33.26 -24.49
CA THR A 462 16.14 -32.62 -23.86
C THR A 462 16.47 -32.07 -22.47
N MET A 463 17.26 -32.77 -21.64
CA MET A 463 17.67 -32.22 -20.34
C MET A 463 18.56 -30.98 -20.49
N ASN A 464 19.49 -30.97 -21.45
CA ASN A 464 20.31 -29.78 -21.74
C ASN A 464 19.47 -28.63 -22.31
N TYR A 465 18.48 -28.94 -23.13
CA TYR A 465 17.55 -27.97 -23.71
C TYR A 465 16.74 -27.25 -22.62
N ILE A 466 16.17 -28.03 -21.69
CA ILE A 466 15.48 -27.52 -20.50
C ILE A 466 16.43 -26.70 -19.63
N ARG A 467 17.60 -27.25 -19.26
CA ARG A 467 18.58 -26.58 -18.40
C ARG A 467 18.98 -25.21 -18.96
N ARG A 468 19.24 -25.13 -20.27
CA ARG A 468 19.60 -23.87 -20.93
C ARG A 468 18.42 -22.91 -20.97
N MET A 469 17.22 -23.37 -21.31
CA MET A 469 16.00 -22.55 -21.33
C MET A 469 15.74 -21.91 -19.96
N GLU A 470 15.75 -22.69 -18.88
CA GLU A 470 15.48 -22.21 -17.52
C GLU A 470 16.54 -21.17 -17.08
N ASN A 471 17.83 -21.41 -17.39
CA ASN A 471 18.89 -20.44 -17.11
C ASN A 471 18.71 -19.13 -17.89
N ARG A 472 18.30 -19.22 -19.17
CA ARG A 472 18.00 -18.03 -19.98
C ARG A 472 16.76 -17.30 -19.50
N ALA A 473 15.72 -18.00 -19.05
CA ALA A 473 14.58 -17.38 -18.40
C ALA A 473 14.99 -16.63 -17.12
N ALA A 474 15.91 -17.18 -16.33
CA ALA A 474 16.46 -16.49 -15.16
C ALA A 474 17.18 -15.17 -15.54
N ASP A 475 17.95 -15.18 -16.63
CA ASP A 475 18.64 -13.98 -17.14
C ASP A 475 17.64 -12.92 -17.62
N LEU A 476 16.65 -13.33 -18.44
CA LEU A 476 15.59 -12.44 -18.96
C LEU A 476 14.75 -11.81 -17.84
N TYR A 477 14.50 -12.55 -16.75
CA TYR A 477 13.83 -12.02 -15.56
C TYR A 477 14.65 -10.92 -14.88
N ARG A 478 15.96 -11.10 -14.74
CA ARG A 478 16.85 -10.08 -14.18
C ARG A 478 16.90 -8.83 -15.06
N LEU A 479 16.77 -9.00 -16.38
CA LEU A 479 16.64 -7.92 -17.36
C LEU A 479 15.25 -7.26 -17.38
N ARG A 480 14.32 -7.67 -16.51
CA ARG A 480 12.93 -7.14 -16.43
C ARG A 480 12.09 -7.41 -17.69
N LEU A 481 12.51 -8.35 -18.54
CA LEU A 481 11.74 -8.76 -19.72
C LEU A 481 10.65 -9.78 -19.36
N ILE A 482 10.81 -10.50 -18.25
CA ILE A 482 9.80 -11.37 -17.65
C ILE A 482 9.33 -10.71 -16.35
N ASN A 483 8.02 -10.64 -16.15
CA ASN A 483 7.39 -10.03 -14.98
C ASN A 483 6.57 -11.06 -14.18
N GLY A 484 6.22 -10.71 -12.93
CA GLY A 484 5.37 -11.56 -12.09
C GLY A 484 6.11 -12.79 -11.56
N PHE A 485 5.46 -13.95 -11.61
CA PHE A 485 6.04 -15.20 -11.12
C PHE A 485 6.93 -15.88 -12.17
N LEU A 486 8.06 -16.44 -11.72
CA LEU A 486 8.89 -17.33 -12.53
C LEU A 486 9.46 -18.46 -11.65
N HIS A 487 9.06 -19.70 -11.93
CA HIS A 487 9.44 -20.88 -11.15
C HIS A 487 10.32 -21.82 -11.98
N LEU A 488 11.63 -21.79 -11.74
CA LEU A 488 12.60 -22.49 -12.60
C LEU A 488 12.75 -23.97 -12.27
N TYR A 489 12.71 -24.85 -13.27
CA TYR A 489 12.75 -26.31 -13.05
C TYR A 489 14.17 -26.90 -12.93
N THR A 490 15.20 -26.05 -12.91
CA THR A 490 16.62 -26.43 -12.87
C THR A 490 16.97 -27.37 -11.71
N GLY A 491 17.55 -28.53 -12.03
CA GLY A 491 17.92 -29.59 -11.09
C GLY A 491 16.93 -30.76 -11.05
N GLN A 492 15.75 -30.60 -11.66
CA GLN A 492 14.69 -31.61 -11.67
C GLN A 492 14.47 -32.23 -13.07
N GLU A 493 15.36 -31.96 -14.05
CA GLU A 493 15.15 -32.30 -15.46
C GLU A 493 14.90 -33.79 -15.70
N ALA A 494 15.56 -34.66 -14.93
CA ALA A 494 15.37 -36.11 -14.99
C ALA A 494 13.91 -36.54 -14.74
N VAL A 495 13.13 -35.77 -13.96
CA VAL A 495 11.74 -36.07 -13.68
C VAL A 495 10.87 -35.88 -14.92
N ALA A 496 10.91 -34.69 -15.53
CA ALA A 496 10.10 -34.38 -16.72
C ALA A 496 10.50 -35.25 -17.92
N VAL A 497 11.80 -35.43 -18.17
CA VAL A 497 12.29 -36.23 -19.31
C VAL A 497 12.06 -37.73 -19.07
N GLY A 498 12.34 -38.23 -17.86
CA GLY A 498 12.07 -39.62 -17.49
C GLY A 498 10.59 -39.98 -17.59
N LEU A 499 9.70 -39.05 -17.24
CA LEU A 499 8.26 -39.19 -17.45
C LEU A 499 7.93 -39.33 -18.93
N LYS A 500 8.42 -38.43 -19.79
CA LYS A 500 8.12 -38.46 -21.22
C LYS A 500 8.60 -39.76 -21.89
N MET A 501 9.72 -40.32 -21.43
CA MET A 501 10.25 -41.62 -21.89
C MET A 501 9.44 -42.84 -21.41
N ALA A 502 8.58 -42.65 -20.41
CA ALA A 502 7.83 -43.72 -19.76
C ALA A 502 6.36 -43.79 -20.19
N ILE A 503 5.76 -42.65 -20.54
CA ILE A 503 4.36 -42.57 -20.92
C ILE A 503 4.12 -43.00 -22.38
N HIS A 504 2.90 -43.43 -22.67
CA HIS A 504 2.42 -43.65 -24.02
C HIS A 504 1.83 -42.37 -24.59
N LYS A 505 1.68 -42.34 -25.92
CA LYS A 505 1.15 -41.18 -26.64
C LYS A 505 -0.15 -40.68 -26.02
N GLU A 506 -1.12 -41.56 -25.78
CA GLU A 506 -2.49 -41.22 -25.33
C GLU A 506 -2.60 -40.83 -23.86
N ASP A 507 -1.54 -41.01 -23.06
CA ASP A 507 -1.55 -40.62 -21.66
C ASP A 507 -1.55 -39.10 -21.51
N THR A 508 -2.08 -38.64 -20.39
CA THR A 508 -2.24 -37.23 -20.09
C THR A 508 -1.45 -36.82 -18.88
N VAL A 509 -1.02 -35.56 -18.83
CA VAL A 509 -0.20 -35.00 -17.75
C VAL A 509 -0.81 -33.70 -17.27
N ILE A 510 -0.81 -33.50 -15.96
CA ILE A 510 -1.11 -32.22 -15.32
C ILE A 510 -0.16 -31.98 -14.14
N THR A 511 0.29 -30.74 -13.95
CA THR A 511 1.21 -30.36 -12.88
C THR A 511 0.88 -28.97 -12.31
N ALA A 512 1.64 -28.54 -11.32
CA ALA A 512 1.53 -27.20 -10.74
C ALA A 512 2.27 -26.16 -11.60
N TYR A 513 2.43 -24.95 -11.09
CA TYR A 513 3.04 -23.79 -11.75
C TYR A 513 4.52 -23.94 -12.17
N ARG A 514 5.23 -25.01 -11.79
CA ARG A 514 6.64 -25.25 -12.21
C ARG A 514 6.67 -26.07 -13.49
N CYS A 515 6.03 -25.56 -14.53
CA CYS A 515 5.58 -26.37 -15.67
C CYS A 515 6.38 -26.23 -16.97
N HIS A 516 7.36 -25.34 -17.07
CA HIS A 516 8.02 -25.05 -18.36
C HIS A 516 8.62 -26.30 -19.00
N SER A 517 9.29 -27.14 -18.20
CA SER A 517 9.87 -28.41 -18.64
C SER A 517 8.82 -29.38 -19.16
N PHE A 518 7.63 -29.39 -18.55
CA PHE A 518 6.51 -30.23 -19.00
C PHE A 518 5.94 -29.72 -20.33
N ALA A 519 5.80 -28.42 -20.51
CA ALA A 519 5.41 -27.84 -21.80
C ALA A 519 6.39 -28.25 -22.91
N VAL A 520 7.70 -28.20 -22.64
CA VAL A 520 8.75 -28.60 -23.60
C VAL A 520 8.65 -30.07 -23.98
N VAL A 521 8.51 -30.99 -23.01
CA VAL A 521 8.41 -32.42 -23.33
C VAL A 521 7.05 -32.80 -23.96
N PHE A 522 6.08 -31.89 -23.95
CA PHE A 522 4.83 -31.97 -24.72
C PHE A 522 4.83 -31.07 -25.97
N ASP A 523 6.01 -30.95 -26.57
CA ASP A 523 6.23 -30.41 -27.92
C ASP A 523 5.95 -28.90 -28.07
N ILE A 524 5.90 -28.14 -26.97
CA ILE A 524 5.97 -26.68 -27.02
C ILE A 524 7.44 -26.26 -27.20
N SER A 525 7.72 -25.49 -28.24
CA SER A 525 9.09 -25.01 -28.51
C SER A 525 9.59 -24.07 -27.42
N VAL A 526 10.91 -24.03 -27.19
CA VAL A 526 11.52 -23.07 -26.24
C VAL A 526 11.20 -21.63 -26.62
N ARG A 527 11.12 -21.30 -27.91
CA ARG A 527 10.69 -19.95 -28.34
C ARG A 527 9.29 -19.64 -27.80
N ALA A 528 8.32 -20.54 -27.96
CA ALA A 528 6.96 -20.32 -27.49
C ALA A 528 6.87 -20.26 -25.95
N VAL A 529 7.66 -21.07 -25.24
CA VAL A 529 7.76 -20.97 -23.77
C VAL A 529 8.31 -19.60 -23.37
N LEU A 530 9.46 -19.18 -23.91
CA LEU A 530 10.09 -17.90 -23.59
C LEU A 530 9.24 -16.69 -24.01
N ALA A 531 8.58 -16.78 -25.16
CA ALA A 531 7.62 -15.79 -25.63
C ALA A 531 6.46 -15.63 -24.64
N GLU A 532 5.91 -16.73 -24.12
CA GLU A 532 4.86 -16.70 -23.10
C GLU A 532 5.36 -16.05 -21.80
N LEU A 533 6.58 -16.39 -21.35
CA LEU A 533 7.19 -15.78 -20.17
C LEU A 533 7.33 -14.26 -20.32
N MET A 534 7.64 -13.78 -21.52
CA MET A 534 7.77 -12.35 -21.84
C MET A 534 6.44 -11.69 -22.27
N GLY A 535 5.32 -12.41 -22.20
CA GLY A 535 3.99 -11.88 -22.56
C GLY A 535 3.81 -11.58 -24.04
N ARG A 536 4.50 -12.30 -24.95
CA ARG A 536 4.44 -12.10 -26.40
C ARG A 536 3.33 -12.93 -27.04
N LYS A 537 2.82 -12.46 -28.18
CA LYS A 537 1.69 -13.06 -28.92
C LYS A 537 1.94 -14.49 -29.39
N THR A 538 3.19 -14.83 -29.67
CA THR A 538 3.64 -16.18 -30.08
C THR A 538 3.83 -17.14 -28.90
N GLY A 539 3.54 -16.68 -27.67
CA GLY A 539 3.56 -17.51 -26.48
C GLY A 539 2.60 -18.69 -26.55
N ALA A 540 2.88 -19.74 -25.79
CA ALA A 540 2.05 -20.96 -25.73
C ALA A 540 0.56 -20.69 -25.41
N SER A 541 0.29 -19.63 -24.67
CA SER A 541 -1.04 -19.14 -24.30
C SER A 541 -1.26 -17.70 -24.80
N GLN A 542 -0.59 -17.31 -25.89
CA GLN A 542 -0.67 -16.01 -26.55
C GLN A 542 -0.33 -14.82 -25.63
N GLY A 543 0.55 -15.03 -24.65
CA GLY A 543 0.97 -14.02 -23.69
C GLY A 543 -0.05 -13.73 -22.59
N LYS A 544 -1.14 -14.50 -22.49
CA LYS A 544 -2.18 -14.33 -21.46
C LYS A 544 -1.92 -15.12 -20.18
N GLY A 545 -1.16 -16.20 -20.25
CA GLY A 545 -0.96 -17.14 -19.15
C GLY A 545 0.29 -16.88 -18.30
N GLY A 546 1.38 -16.46 -18.95
CA GLY A 546 2.69 -16.28 -18.32
C GLY A 546 3.31 -17.60 -17.84
N SER A 547 4.17 -17.53 -16.82
CA SER A 547 4.97 -18.68 -16.34
C SER A 547 4.15 -19.87 -15.87
N MET A 548 3.01 -19.61 -15.24
CA MET A 548 2.28 -20.64 -14.51
C MET A 548 1.29 -21.39 -15.39
N HIS A 549 0.85 -20.83 -16.52
CA HIS A 549 -0.32 -21.31 -17.27
C HIS A 549 0.02 -21.57 -18.74
N MET A 550 0.75 -22.66 -18.99
CA MET A 550 1.07 -23.15 -20.33
C MET A 550 0.37 -24.48 -20.56
N TYR A 551 -0.25 -24.68 -21.72
CA TYR A 551 -1.03 -25.87 -22.05
C TYR A 551 -0.55 -26.45 -23.39
N ALA A 552 -0.69 -27.76 -23.57
CA ALA A 552 -0.41 -28.43 -24.83
C ALA A 552 -1.36 -29.62 -25.02
N PRO A 553 -1.48 -30.20 -26.22
CA PRO A 553 -2.23 -31.44 -26.39
C PRO A 553 -1.78 -32.50 -25.38
N ARG A 554 -2.72 -33.01 -24.57
CA ARG A 554 -2.50 -34.01 -23.50
C ARG A 554 -1.67 -33.52 -22.31
N PHE A 555 -1.25 -32.25 -22.31
CA PHE A 555 -0.70 -31.57 -21.16
C PHE A 555 -1.68 -30.49 -20.70
N TYR A 556 -2.39 -30.78 -19.62
CA TYR A 556 -3.45 -29.93 -19.06
C TYR A 556 -2.91 -28.77 -18.22
N GLY A 557 -1.61 -28.53 -18.32
CA GLY A 557 -0.96 -27.30 -17.98
C GLY A 557 -0.38 -27.23 -16.58
N GLY A 558 0.04 -26.00 -16.26
CA GLY A 558 0.46 -25.60 -14.93
C GLY A 558 -0.69 -24.93 -14.18
N ASP A 559 -0.91 -25.39 -12.95
CA ASP A 559 -1.90 -24.82 -12.05
C ASP A 559 -1.20 -23.95 -10.97
N GLY A 560 -1.70 -22.73 -10.79
CA GLY A 560 -1.20 -21.79 -9.79
C GLY A 560 -1.70 -22.06 -8.38
N ILE A 561 -2.81 -22.79 -8.24
CA ILE A 561 -3.44 -23.11 -6.96
C ILE A 561 -2.88 -24.43 -6.44
N VAL A 562 -2.13 -24.35 -5.34
CA VAL A 562 -1.44 -25.49 -4.75
C VAL A 562 -2.42 -26.63 -4.43
N GLY A 563 -2.28 -27.75 -5.16
CA GLY A 563 -3.10 -28.96 -5.00
C GLY A 563 -4.36 -28.99 -5.86
N GLY A 564 -4.75 -27.88 -6.49
CA GLY A 564 -5.96 -27.78 -7.33
C GLY A 564 -5.91 -28.68 -8.56
N GLN A 565 -4.72 -28.93 -9.09
CA GLN A 565 -4.51 -29.81 -10.23
C GLN A 565 -4.77 -31.30 -9.91
N VAL A 566 -4.73 -31.71 -8.63
CA VAL A 566 -4.82 -33.13 -8.26
C VAL A 566 -6.22 -33.70 -8.46
N PRO A 567 -7.30 -33.03 -7.99
CA PRO A 567 -8.66 -33.38 -8.37
C PRO A 567 -8.90 -33.34 -9.89
N ILE A 568 -8.32 -32.35 -10.61
CA ILE A 568 -8.47 -32.24 -12.07
C ILE A 568 -7.85 -33.46 -12.77
N GLY A 569 -6.62 -33.83 -12.42
CA GLY A 569 -5.96 -35.04 -12.94
C GLY A 569 -6.74 -36.33 -12.63
N THR A 570 -7.37 -36.39 -11.45
CA THR A 570 -8.27 -37.49 -11.08
C THR A 570 -9.51 -37.53 -11.97
N GLY A 571 -10.09 -36.38 -12.30
CA GLY A 571 -11.19 -36.24 -13.26
C GLY A 571 -10.79 -36.65 -14.68
N ILE A 572 -9.57 -36.35 -15.12
CA ILE A 572 -9.03 -36.79 -16.42
C ILE A 572 -8.87 -38.32 -16.44
N ALA A 573 -8.42 -38.93 -15.35
CA ALA A 573 -8.38 -40.39 -15.23
C ALA A 573 -9.77 -41.03 -15.28
N LEU A 574 -10.77 -40.39 -14.66
CA LEU A 574 -12.17 -40.79 -14.80
C LEU A 574 -12.61 -40.72 -16.27
N ALA A 575 -12.26 -39.66 -17.00
CA ALA A 575 -12.59 -39.53 -18.42
C ALA A 575 -11.91 -40.62 -19.28
N HIS A 576 -10.66 -40.98 -19.01
CA HIS A 576 -9.99 -42.09 -19.69
C HIS A 576 -10.69 -43.43 -19.45
N LYS A 577 -11.09 -43.69 -18.19
CA LYS A 577 -11.84 -44.89 -17.84
C LYS A 577 -13.22 -44.90 -18.49
N TYR A 578 -13.95 -43.80 -18.40
CA TYR A 578 -15.31 -43.66 -18.93
C TYR A 578 -15.35 -43.86 -20.44
N ASN A 579 -14.38 -43.27 -21.17
CA ASN A 579 -14.27 -43.37 -22.62
C ASN A 579 -13.44 -44.58 -23.09
N SER A 580 -12.99 -45.45 -22.18
CA SER A 580 -12.21 -46.66 -22.49
C SER A 580 -10.99 -46.40 -23.40
N THR A 581 -10.26 -45.31 -23.17
CA THR A 581 -9.15 -44.91 -24.06
C THR A 581 -7.87 -45.75 -23.86
N GLY A 582 -7.82 -46.61 -22.83
CA GLY A 582 -6.63 -47.39 -22.49
C GLY A 582 -5.43 -46.56 -22.02
N ALA A 583 -5.66 -45.30 -21.61
CA ALA A 583 -4.65 -44.35 -21.19
C ALA A 583 -4.74 -44.06 -19.68
N VAL A 584 -3.66 -43.52 -19.12
CA VAL A 584 -3.61 -43.06 -17.72
C VAL A 584 -3.52 -41.55 -17.63
N SER A 585 -3.96 -40.99 -16.50
CA SER A 585 -3.60 -39.62 -16.12
C SER A 585 -2.42 -39.62 -15.16
N ILE A 586 -1.36 -38.92 -15.52
CA ILE A 586 -0.21 -38.64 -14.66
C ILE A 586 -0.43 -37.29 -13.99
N THR A 587 -0.59 -37.30 -12.67
CA THR A 587 -1.02 -36.14 -11.88
C THR A 587 0.09 -35.76 -10.90
N LEU A 588 0.79 -34.66 -11.17
CA LEU A 588 1.95 -34.24 -10.38
C LEU A 588 1.60 -33.17 -9.34
N TYR A 589 2.29 -33.20 -8.21
CA TYR A 589 2.21 -32.20 -7.14
C TYR A 589 3.52 -32.15 -6.34
N GLY A 590 3.83 -31.03 -5.70
CA GLY A 590 5.05 -30.90 -4.89
C GLY A 590 4.91 -31.42 -3.45
N ASP A 591 6.02 -31.58 -2.73
CA ASP A 591 5.99 -32.02 -1.32
C ASP A 591 5.13 -31.14 -0.41
N GLY A 592 5.17 -29.82 -0.58
CA GLY A 592 4.29 -28.89 0.16
C GLY A 592 2.81 -29.06 -0.18
N ALA A 593 2.49 -29.43 -1.42
CA ALA A 593 1.12 -29.67 -1.85
C ALA A 593 0.56 -30.98 -1.25
N ALA A 594 1.41 -31.96 -0.90
CA ALA A 594 0.99 -33.26 -0.36
C ALA A 594 0.14 -33.19 0.93
N SER A 595 0.11 -32.03 1.59
CA SER A 595 -0.70 -31.76 2.78
C SER A 595 -2.03 -31.04 2.50
N GLN A 596 -2.40 -30.82 1.24
CA GLN A 596 -3.69 -30.25 0.85
C GLN A 596 -4.83 -31.25 1.02
N GLY A 597 -5.96 -30.82 1.61
CA GLY A 597 -7.11 -31.68 1.90
C GLY A 597 -7.70 -32.34 0.65
N GLN A 598 -7.87 -31.57 -0.42
CA GLN A 598 -8.42 -32.04 -1.71
C GLN A 598 -7.64 -33.20 -2.35
N ILE A 599 -6.35 -33.39 -2.01
CA ILE A 599 -5.57 -34.53 -2.48
C ILE A 599 -6.10 -35.83 -1.87
N TYR A 600 -6.47 -35.82 -0.59
CA TYR A 600 -7.01 -37.00 0.10
C TYR A 600 -8.42 -37.35 -0.38
N GLU A 601 -9.23 -36.33 -0.68
CA GLU A 601 -10.53 -36.52 -1.30
C GLU A 601 -10.38 -37.17 -2.69
N ALA A 602 -9.47 -36.65 -3.51
CA ALA A 602 -9.15 -37.20 -4.82
C ALA A 602 -8.65 -38.66 -4.74
N TRP A 603 -7.74 -38.96 -3.81
CA TRP A 603 -7.24 -40.31 -3.56
C TRP A 603 -8.34 -41.28 -3.15
N ASN A 604 -9.20 -40.87 -2.21
CA ASN A 604 -10.32 -41.70 -1.77
C ASN A 604 -11.23 -42.05 -2.95
N MET A 605 -11.62 -41.08 -3.77
CA MET A 605 -12.45 -41.30 -4.96
C MET A 605 -11.74 -42.15 -6.02
N ALA A 606 -10.46 -41.87 -6.30
CA ALA A 606 -9.69 -42.63 -7.28
C ALA A 606 -9.57 -44.10 -6.89
N LYS A 607 -9.38 -44.38 -5.60
CA LYS A 607 -9.32 -45.75 -5.10
C LYS A 607 -10.68 -46.43 -5.12
N LEU A 608 -11.73 -45.73 -4.67
CA LEU A 608 -13.10 -46.22 -4.68
C LEU A 608 -13.55 -46.63 -6.09
N TRP A 609 -13.24 -45.79 -7.08
CA TRP A 609 -13.63 -46.04 -8.48
C TRP A 609 -12.59 -46.78 -9.29
N ASN A 610 -11.47 -47.20 -8.70
CA ASN A 610 -10.38 -47.89 -9.38
C ASN A 610 -9.96 -47.16 -10.68
N LEU A 611 -9.58 -45.88 -10.55
CA LEU A 611 -9.24 -45.02 -11.68
C LEU A 611 -7.79 -45.21 -12.17
N PRO A 612 -7.53 -45.10 -13.49
CA PRO A 612 -6.18 -45.22 -14.06
C PRO A 612 -5.37 -43.93 -13.88
N VAL A 613 -4.97 -43.65 -12.65
CA VAL A 613 -4.21 -42.43 -12.28
C VAL A 613 -2.89 -42.78 -11.58
N VAL A 614 -1.82 -42.10 -12.00
CA VAL A 614 -0.52 -42.15 -11.34
C VAL A 614 -0.27 -40.79 -10.68
N TYR A 615 -0.23 -40.78 -9.36
CA TYR A 615 0.03 -39.57 -8.57
C TYR A 615 1.52 -39.44 -8.31
N ILE A 616 2.15 -38.35 -8.76
CA ILE A 616 3.60 -38.14 -8.57
C ILE A 616 3.84 -36.96 -7.64
N CYS A 617 4.41 -37.24 -6.47
CA CYS A 617 4.92 -36.23 -5.55
C CYS A 617 6.37 -35.87 -5.91
N GLU A 618 6.58 -34.67 -6.42
CA GLU A 618 7.91 -34.08 -6.62
C GLU A 618 8.46 -33.55 -5.30
N ASN A 619 9.22 -34.39 -4.61
CA ASN A 619 9.83 -34.03 -3.33
C ASN A 619 11.18 -33.36 -3.57
N ASN A 620 11.17 -32.03 -3.73
CA ASN A 620 12.37 -31.22 -3.86
C ASN A 620 12.87 -30.66 -2.51
N LYS A 621 12.42 -31.27 -1.40
CA LYS A 621 12.77 -31.02 0.00
C LYS A 621 12.13 -29.77 0.64
N TYR A 622 11.52 -28.87 -0.13
CA TYR A 622 11.06 -27.58 0.37
C TYR A 622 9.76 -27.09 -0.30
N GLY A 623 8.67 -27.02 0.49
CA GLY A 623 7.45 -26.31 0.14
C GLY A 623 7.63 -24.80 0.35
N MET A 624 7.88 -24.06 -0.73
CA MET A 624 8.34 -22.66 -0.66
C MET A 624 9.61 -22.54 0.19
N GLY A 625 9.52 -22.03 1.42
CA GLY A 625 10.64 -21.94 2.36
C GLY A 625 10.58 -22.96 3.51
N THR A 626 9.62 -23.88 3.52
CA THR A 626 9.41 -24.81 4.62
C THR A 626 9.92 -26.19 4.25
N ALA A 627 10.91 -26.71 4.99
CA ALA A 627 11.45 -28.04 4.78
C ALA A 627 10.39 -29.14 5.06
N VAL A 628 10.46 -30.28 4.37
CA VAL A 628 9.46 -31.37 4.48
C VAL A 628 9.16 -31.78 5.92
N HIS A 629 10.20 -31.95 6.75
CA HIS A 629 10.03 -32.37 8.14
C HIS A 629 9.34 -31.32 9.03
N ARG A 630 9.20 -30.08 8.56
CA ARG A 630 8.51 -28.98 9.26
C ARG A 630 7.05 -28.83 8.83
N HIS A 631 6.65 -29.32 7.66
CA HIS A 631 5.28 -29.23 7.16
C HIS A 631 4.54 -30.57 7.09
N SER A 632 5.26 -31.69 7.17
CA SER A 632 4.66 -33.03 7.13
C SER A 632 5.12 -33.89 8.31
N ALA A 633 4.15 -34.35 9.10
CA ALA A 633 4.39 -35.29 10.19
C ALA A 633 4.86 -36.67 9.69
N ASN A 634 4.38 -37.10 8.51
CA ASN A 634 4.90 -38.28 7.81
C ASN A 634 5.69 -37.83 6.58
N THR A 635 7.02 -37.87 6.67
CA THR A 635 7.92 -37.44 5.59
C THR A 635 8.12 -38.50 4.50
N ARG A 636 7.55 -39.70 4.66
CA ARG A 636 7.50 -40.75 3.62
C ARG A 636 6.29 -40.50 2.73
N LEU A 637 6.39 -39.53 1.83
CA LEU A 637 5.25 -39.00 1.07
C LEU A 637 4.57 -40.06 0.20
N TYR A 638 5.33 -41.02 -0.33
CA TYR A 638 4.78 -42.19 -1.06
C TYR A 638 3.83 -43.07 -0.24
N THR A 639 3.81 -42.96 1.09
CA THR A 639 2.95 -43.77 1.97
C THR A 639 1.64 -43.08 2.36
N ARG A 640 1.45 -41.80 1.99
CA ARG A 640 0.33 -40.98 2.48
C ARG A 640 -1.03 -41.35 1.89
N GLY A 641 -1.06 -42.11 0.80
CA GLY A 641 -2.30 -42.58 0.18
C GLY A 641 -3.06 -43.67 0.93
N ASP A 642 -2.58 -44.08 2.11
CA ASP A 642 -3.14 -45.15 2.95
C ASP A 642 -3.37 -46.47 2.19
N LEU A 643 -4.54 -46.65 1.59
CA LEU A 643 -4.91 -47.84 0.80
C LEU A 643 -4.34 -47.82 -0.63
N ILE A 644 -3.84 -46.68 -1.09
CA ILE A 644 -3.18 -46.54 -2.38
C ILE A 644 -1.71 -46.98 -2.25
N PRO A 645 -1.23 -47.92 -3.09
CA PRO A 645 0.17 -48.34 -3.08
C PRO A 645 1.11 -47.21 -3.48
N GLY A 646 2.36 -47.32 -3.05
CA GLY A 646 3.35 -46.27 -3.20
C GLY A 646 4.73 -46.77 -3.59
N ILE A 647 5.46 -45.98 -4.37
CA ILE A 647 6.86 -46.20 -4.75
C ILE A 647 7.65 -44.94 -4.43
N LYS A 648 8.83 -45.07 -3.84
CA LYS A 648 9.80 -43.98 -3.75
C LYS A 648 10.95 -44.24 -4.71
N ALA A 649 11.26 -43.25 -5.54
CA ALA A 649 12.30 -43.30 -6.55
C ALA A 649 13.27 -42.11 -6.42
N ASP A 650 14.49 -42.31 -6.93
CA ASP A 650 15.51 -41.27 -7.03
C ASP A 650 15.22 -40.37 -8.25
N GLY A 651 14.72 -39.16 -7.98
CA GLY A 651 14.37 -38.18 -9.00
C GLY A 651 15.57 -37.51 -9.66
N MET A 652 16.80 -37.78 -9.21
CA MET A 652 18.03 -37.30 -9.84
C MET A 652 18.54 -38.28 -10.91
N LYS A 653 18.03 -39.52 -10.94
CA LYS A 653 18.42 -40.56 -11.91
C LYS A 653 17.29 -40.83 -12.90
N ILE A 654 17.48 -40.38 -14.13
CA ILE A 654 16.45 -40.47 -15.18
C ILE A 654 15.95 -41.91 -15.44
N VAL A 655 16.83 -42.91 -15.39
CA VAL A 655 16.43 -44.31 -15.59
C VAL A 655 15.52 -44.78 -14.45
N ASP A 656 15.76 -44.32 -13.23
CA ASP A 656 14.99 -44.72 -12.05
C ASP A 656 13.59 -44.09 -12.10
N VAL A 657 13.50 -42.82 -12.50
CA VAL A 657 12.24 -42.14 -12.82
C VAL A 657 11.48 -42.89 -13.91
N ARG A 658 12.14 -43.20 -15.03
CA ARG A 658 11.52 -43.86 -16.19
C ARG A 658 10.92 -45.20 -15.80
N GLU A 659 11.68 -46.06 -15.12
CA GLU A 659 11.20 -47.38 -14.72
C GLU A 659 10.08 -47.32 -13.67
N ALA A 660 10.18 -46.38 -12.71
CA ALA A 660 9.11 -46.18 -11.73
C ALA A 660 7.79 -45.77 -12.39
N ILE A 661 7.84 -44.86 -13.36
CA ILE A 661 6.64 -44.39 -14.07
C ILE A 661 6.11 -45.46 -15.03
N ARG A 662 6.97 -46.19 -15.75
CA ARG A 662 6.55 -47.33 -16.60
C ARG A 662 5.81 -48.38 -15.79
N PHE A 663 6.39 -48.81 -14.67
CA PHE A 663 5.74 -49.75 -13.76
C PHE A 663 4.41 -49.21 -13.23
N ALA A 664 4.38 -47.96 -12.77
CA ALA A 664 3.19 -47.35 -12.19
C ALA A 664 2.06 -47.17 -13.20
N ARG A 665 2.39 -46.85 -14.46
CA ARG A 665 1.44 -46.78 -15.57
C ARG A 665 0.77 -48.13 -15.79
N ASP A 666 1.56 -49.19 -15.94
CA ASP A 666 1.05 -50.54 -16.17
C ASP A 666 0.30 -51.09 -14.95
N TYR A 667 0.70 -50.68 -13.75
CA TYR A 667 -0.05 -50.94 -12.52
C TYR A 667 -1.40 -50.23 -12.56
N ALA A 668 -1.42 -48.93 -12.91
CA ALA A 668 -2.63 -48.11 -12.85
C ALA A 668 -3.72 -48.58 -13.78
N LEU A 669 -3.35 -49.05 -14.98
CA LEU A 669 -4.27 -49.65 -15.94
C LEU A 669 -4.92 -50.95 -15.43
N ARG A 670 -4.21 -51.72 -14.59
CA ARG A 670 -4.68 -53.02 -14.10
C ARG A 670 -5.38 -52.94 -12.74
N ASN A 671 -4.86 -52.11 -11.83
CA ASN A 671 -5.13 -52.18 -10.40
C ASN A 671 -5.60 -50.84 -9.78
N GLY A 672 -5.84 -49.83 -10.62
CA GLY A 672 -6.25 -48.48 -10.17
C GLY A 672 -5.09 -47.66 -9.61
N PRO A 673 -5.37 -46.63 -8.78
CA PRO A 673 -4.39 -45.58 -8.51
C PRO A 673 -3.10 -46.09 -7.85
N ILE A 674 -2.01 -45.37 -8.09
CA ILE A 674 -0.70 -45.58 -7.46
C ILE A 674 0.01 -44.25 -7.23
N ILE A 675 0.79 -44.15 -6.14
CA ILE A 675 1.60 -42.97 -5.81
C ILE A 675 3.08 -43.23 -6.09
N ILE A 676 3.78 -42.23 -6.63
CA ILE A 676 5.23 -42.20 -6.72
C ILE A 676 5.73 -40.95 -5.97
N GLU A 677 6.67 -41.11 -5.05
CA GLU A 677 7.50 -40.00 -4.55
C GLU A 677 8.80 -40.00 -5.34
N VAL A 678 9.02 -38.96 -6.15
CA VAL A 678 10.30 -38.72 -6.81
C VAL A 678 11.10 -37.74 -5.95
N VAL A 679 12.18 -38.23 -5.35
CA VAL A 679 13.05 -37.41 -4.52
C VAL A 679 14.03 -36.67 -5.41
N THR A 680 13.85 -35.37 -5.56
CA THR A 680 14.63 -34.52 -6.45
C THR A 680 15.11 -33.27 -5.74
N TYR A 681 15.62 -32.28 -6.47
CA TYR A 681 16.10 -31.02 -5.88
C TYR A 681 16.04 -29.86 -6.86
N ARG A 682 15.61 -28.68 -6.38
CA ARG A 682 15.60 -27.43 -7.16
C ARG A 682 16.79 -26.55 -6.80
N TYR A 683 17.56 -26.10 -7.80
CA TYR A 683 18.75 -25.28 -7.57
C TYR A 683 18.42 -23.82 -7.21
N PHE A 684 17.45 -23.24 -7.92
CA PHE A 684 16.94 -21.92 -7.58
C PHE A 684 16.03 -21.96 -6.34
N GLY A 685 15.77 -20.77 -5.78
CA GLY A 685 14.73 -20.59 -4.76
C GLY A 685 13.34 -21.01 -5.25
N HIS A 686 12.31 -20.74 -4.46
CA HIS A 686 10.96 -21.13 -4.81
C HIS A 686 10.55 -20.55 -6.18
N SER A 687 10.73 -19.25 -6.32
CA SER A 687 10.59 -18.43 -7.52
C SER A 687 11.78 -17.46 -7.63
N MET A 688 11.86 -16.67 -8.70
CA MET A 688 12.91 -15.64 -8.83
C MET A 688 12.89 -14.54 -7.76
N SER A 689 11.77 -14.35 -7.05
CA SER A 689 11.71 -13.41 -5.91
C SER A 689 12.29 -13.99 -4.61
N ASP A 690 12.54 -15.30 -4.57
CA ASP A 690 13.12 -15.99 -3.42
C ASP A 690 14.59 -16.36 -3.70
N PRO A 691 15.56 -15.75 -2.99
CA PRO A 691 16.97 -16.11 -3.12
C PRO A 691 17.28 -17.55 -2.67
N GLY A 692 16.42 -18.18 -1.88
CA GLY A 692 16.53 -19.58 -1.47
C GLY A 692 17.61 -19.86 -0.42
N VAL A 693 18.11 -18.84 0.28
CA VAL A 693 19.17 -18.95 1.32
C VAL A 693 18.67 -18.70 2.75
N GLY A 694 17.42 -18.29 2.93
CA GLY A 694 16.83 -18.04 4.25
C GLY A 694 16.44 -19.32 5.01
N TYR A 695 16.43 -20.48 4.34
CA TYR A 695 15.91 -21.74 4.88
C TYR A 695 16.75 -22.98 4.51
N ARG A 696 17.85 -22.79 3.79
CA ARG A 696 18.82 -23.83 3.40
C ARG A 696 20.16 -23.19 3.07
N THR A 697 21.25 -23.95 3.14
CA THR A 697 22.60 -23.41 2.96
C THR A 697 23.03 -23.41 1.49
N ARG A 698 24.01 -22.56 1.15
CA ARG A 698 24.61 -22.57 -0.20
C ARG A 698 25.42 -23.85 -0.42
N GLU A 699 26.00 -24.38 0.65
CA GLU A 699 26.77 -25.62 0.67
C GLU A 699 25.91 -26.83 0.34
N GLU A 700 24.67 -26.89 0.85
CA GLU A 700 23.70 -27.93 0.50
C GLU A 700 23.41 -27.92 -1.02
N ILE A 701 23.11 -26.75 -1.58
CA ILE A 701 22.84 -26.60 -3.02
C ILE A 701 24.06 -27.02 -3.84
N LYS A 702 25.25 -26.54 -3.48
CA LYS A 702 26.50 -26.87 -4.17
C LYS A 702 26.82 -28.36 -4.14
N SER A 703 26.66 -29.01 -2.98
CA SER A 703 26.89 -30.46 -2.85
C SER A 703 25.96 -31.25 -3.76
N VAL A 704 24.66 -30.91 -3.79
CA VAL A 704 23.72 -31.56 -4.72
C VAL A 704 24.12 -31.30 -6.19
N GLN A 705 24.51 -30.08 -6.55
CA GLN A 705 24.96 -29.75 -7.90
C GLN A 705 26.23 -30.51 -8.32
N SER A 706 27.20 -30.68 -7.43
CA SER A 706 28.47 -31.34 -7.75
C SER A 706 28.40 -32.87 -7.70
N GLU A 707 27.52 -33.42 -6.87
CA GLU A 707 27.50 -34.86 -6.59
C GLU A 707 26.30 -35.58 -7.21
N GLN A 708 25.20 -34.86 -7.45
CA GLN A 708 23.91 -35.47 -7.78
C GLN A 708 23.21 -34.82 -8.99
N ASP A 709 23.85 -33.92 -9.73
CA ASP A 709 23.21 -33.28 -10.88
C ASP A 709 22.72 -34.31 -11.92
N PRO A 710 21.45 -34.22 -12.38
CA PRO A 710 20.87 -35.28 -13.20
C PRO A 710 21.53 -35.39 -14.57
N ILE A 711 22.03 -34.29 -15.13
CA ILE A 711 22.73 -34.29 -16.42
C ILE A 711 24.12 -34.88 -16.24
N MET A 712 24.86 -34.46 -15.21
CA MET A 712 26.17 -35.01 -14.88
C MET A 712 26.11 -36.52 -14.63
N LEU A 713 25.18 -36.98 -13.79
CA LEU A 713 25.00 -38.40 -13.49
C LEU A 713 24.65 -39.19 -14.75
N PHE A 714 23.84 -38.61 -15.65
CA PHE A 714 23.48 -39.29 -16.89
C PHE A 714 24.63 -39.33 -17.90
N ASN A 715 25.44 -38.27 -18.01
CA ASN A 715 26.67 -38.26 -18.81
C ASN A 715 27.60 -39.41 -18.39
N GLN A 716 27.85 -39.54 -17.08
CA GLN A 716 28.68 -40.62 -16.54
C GLN A 716 28.11 -42.00 -16.89
N LEU A 717 26.78 -42.17 -16.77
CA LEU A 717 26.11 -43.42 -17.06
C LEU A 717 26.24 -43.82 -18.54
N VAL A 718 26.02 -42.89 -19.47
CA VAL A 718 26.04 -43.23 -20.91
C VAL A 718 27.45 -43.53 -21.41
N VAL A 719 28.48 -42.87 -20.86
CA VAL A 719 29.89 -43.16 -21.15
C VAL A 719 30.27 -44.52 -20.55
N GLN A 720 29.91 -44.78 -19.30
CA GLN A 720 30.15 -46.07 -18.65
C GLN A 720 29.48 -47.24 -19.40
N LYS A 721 28.35 -46.99 -20.06
CA LYS A 721 27.61 -47.98 -20.86
C LYS A 721 28.08 -48.05 -22.31
N GLU A 722 29.12 -47.30 -22.68
CA GLU A 722 29.67 -47.24 -24.04
C GLU A 722 28.62 -46.85 -25.09
N LEU A 723 27.59 -46.10 -24.69
CA LEU A 723 26.55 -45.62 -25.60
C LEU A 723 27.01 -44.37 -26.35
N MET A 724 27.85 -43.55 -25.71
CA MET A 724 28.38 -42.30 -26.26
C MET A 724 29.77 -41.98 -25.74
N THR A 725 30.53 -41.22 -26.52
CA THR A 725 31.79 -40.61 -26.08
C THR A 725 31.56 -39.26 -25.39
N GLU A 726 32.56 -38.78 -24.63
CA GLU A 726 32.51 -37.43 -24.03
C GLU A 726 32.41 -36.32 -25.09
N GLU A 727 33.03 -36.52 -26.27
CA GLU A 727 32.97 -35.59 -27.40
C GLU A 727 31.55 -35.50 -27.98
N GLU A 728 30.89 -36.64 -28.21
CA GLU A 728 29.50 -36.67 -28.69
C GLU A 728 28.55 -35.94 -27.72
N ILE A 729 28.74 -36.12 -26.40
CA ILE A 729 27.95 -35.44 -25.36
C ILE A 729 28.15 -33.92 -25.42
N GLU A 730 29.40 -33.49 -25.54
CA GLU A 730 29.75 -32.07 -25.59
C GLU A 730 29.21 -31.39 -26.86
N ASP A 731 29.21 -32.08 -27.99
CA ASP A 731 28.62 -31.60 -29.23
C ASP A 731 27.10 -31.47 -29.15
N ILE A 732 26.41 -32.45 -28.54
CA ILE A 732 24.98 -32.35 -28.23
C ILE A 732 24.73 -31.11 -27.35
N ARG A 733 25.53 -30.90 -26.32
CA ARG A 733 25.37 -29.75 -25.42
C ARG A 733 25.55 -28.42 -26.16
N LYS A 734 26.64 -28.25 -26.91
CA LYS A 734 26.92 -27.02 -27.68
C LYS A 734 25.83 -26.72 -28.70
N SER A 735 25.42 -27.71 -29.48
CA SER A 735 24.38 -27.55 -30.51
C SER A 735 23.03 -27.19 -29.88
N THR A 736 22.64 -27.87 -28.80
CA THR A 736 21.42 -27.60 -28.05
C THR A 736 21.43 -26.19 -27.45
N TYR A 737 22.57 -25.75 -26.90
CA TYR A 737 22.69 -24.41 -26.32
C TYR A 737 22.56 -23.31 -27.37
N LYS A 738 23.16 -23.52 -28.55
CA LYS A 738 23.02 -22.62 -29.69
C LYS A 738 21.57 -22.52 -30.15
N GLU A 739 20.86 -23.64 -30.22
CA GLU A 739 19.42 -23.66 -30.58
C GLU A 739 18.58 -22.84 -29.59
N VAL A 740 18.78 -23.02 -28.29
CA VAL A 740 18.06 -22.25 -27.26
C VAL A 740 18.40 -20.77 -27.33
N ASP A 741 19.67 -20.42 -27.52
CA ASP A 741 20.10 -19.02 -27.60
C ASP A 741 19.47 -18.33 -28.83
N GLN A 742 19.35 -19.03 -29.96
CA GLN A 742 18.60 -18.52 -31.13
C GLN A 742 17.11 -18.34 -30.83
N ALA A 743 16.50 -19.28 -30.09
CA ALA A 743 15.10 -19.16 -29.68
C ALA A 743 14.86 -17.97 -28.73
N VAL A 744 15.83 -17.63 -27.88
CA VAL A 744 15.81 -16.44 -27.01
C VAL A 744 15.81 -15.15 -27.83
N GLU A 745 16.64 -15.05 -28.87
CA GLU A 745 16.66 -13.89 -29.77
C GLU A 745 15.33 -13.74 -30.50
N GLN A 746 14.79 -14.84 -31.05
CA GLN A 746 13.50 -14.84 -31.74
C GLN A 746 12.35 -14.44 -30.81
N ALA A 747 12.28 -15.00 -29.61
CA ALA A 747 11.22 -14.69 -28.65
C ALA A 747 11.25 -13.22 -28.18
N GLN A 748 12.43 -12.61 -28.06
CA GLN A 748 12.55 -11.19 -27.70
C GLN A 748 12.07 -10.26 -28.82
N ALA A 749 12.24 -10.68 -30.08
CA ALA A 749 11.78 -9.95 -31.26
C ALA A 749 10.28 -10.13 -31.54
N ASP A 750 9.61 -11.10 -30.89
CA ASP A 750 8.19 -11.37 -31.10
C ASP A 750 7.31 -10.21 -30.59
N ALA A 751 6.25 -9.90 -31.34
CA ALA A 751 5.34 -8.81 -31.01
C ALA A 751 4.53 -9.06 -29.73
N TRP A 752 4.13 -7.98 -29.07
CA TRP A 752 3.12 -8.02 -28.01
C TRP A 752 1.74 -8.40 -28.59
N PRO A 753 0.84 -9.01 -27.81
CA PRO A 753 -0.56 -9.17 -28.21
C PRO A 753 -1.22 -7.82 -28.46
N GLU A 754 -2.10 -7.77 -29.46
CA GLU A 754 -2.87 -6.55 -29.75
C GLU A 754 -3.88 -6.28 -28.64
N MET A 755 -4.16 -5.01 -28.34
CA MET A 755 -5.14 -4.66 -27.30
C MET A 755 -6.54 -5.19 -27.59
N THR A 756 -6.91 -5.34 -28.87
CA THR A 756 -8.18 -5.97 -29.30
C THR A 756 -8.27 -7.45 -28.92
N GLU A 757 -7.14 -8.11 -28.65
CA GLU A 757 -7.09 -9.51 -28.25
C GLU A 757 -7.22 -9.70 -26.73
N LEU A 758 -7.34 -8.62 -25.94
CA LEU A 758 -7.40 -8.67 -24.48
C LEU A 758 -8.54 -9.55 -23.97
N ALA A 759 -9.73 -9.39 -24.54
CA ALA A 759 -10.93 -10.10 -24.11
C ALA A 759 -11.25 -11.39 -24.89
N THR A 760 -10.33 -11.81 -25.77
CA THR A 760 -10.55 -13.06 -26.52
C THR A 760 -10.42 -14.25 -25.58
N ASN A 761 -11.15 -15.33 -25.91
CA ASN A 761 -11.10 -16.62 -25.20
C ASN A 761 -11.63 -16.61 -23.75
N VAL A 762 -12.43 -15.61 -23.35
CA VAL A 762 -13.21 -15.67 -22.09
C VAL A 762 -14.22 -16.82 -22.12
N TYR A 763 -14.89 -17.00 -23.26
CA TYR A 763 -15.73 -18.14 -23.56
C TYR A 763 -15.23 -18.84 -24.82
N VAL A 764 -15.38 -20.17 -24.90
CA VAL A 764 -15.06 -20.96 -26.10
C VAL A 764 -15.87 -20.49 -27.31
N LYS A 765 -17.12 -20.08 -27.08
CA LYS A 765 -17.98 -19.40 -28.05
C LYS A 765 -18.19 -17.97 -27.55
N PRO A 766 -17.73 -16.92 -28.26
CA PRO A 766 -17.95 -15.54 -27.86
C PRO A 766 -19.44 -15.26 -27.75
N MET A 767 -19.91 -14.77 -26.60
CA MET A 767 -21.33 -14.50 -26.39
C MET A 767 -21.65 -13.01 -26.37
N GLU A 768 -20.76 -12.18 -25.81
CA GLU A 768 -21.00 -10.75 -25.58
C GLU A 768 -19.69 -9.94 -25.62
N LYS A 769 -19.81 -8.62 -25.77
CA LYS A 769 -18.68 -7.69 -25.63
C LYS A 769 -18.23 -7.64 -24.17
N VAL A 770 -16.93 -7.56 -23.93
CA VAL A 770 -16.37 -7.48 -22.58
C VAL A 770 -16.13 -6.03 -22.21
N ARG A 771 -16.67 -5.61 -21.07
CA ARG A 771 -16.48 -4.25 -20.53
C ARG A 771 -15.01 -4.04 -20.13
N GLY A 772 -14.43 -2.92 -20.59
CA GLY A 772 -13.12 -2.45 -20.18
C GLY A 772 -13.13 -1.67 -18.85
N LYS A 773 -12.18 -0.76 -18.66
CA LYS A 773 -12.06 0.05 -17.43
C LYS A 773 -13.23 1.03 -17.26
N VAL A 774 -13.88 1.40 -18.35
CA VAL A 774 -15.01 2.33 -18.42
C VAL A 774 -16.18 1.73 -19.18
N PRO A 775 -17.44 2.14 -18.89
CA PRO A 775 -18.62 1.60 -19.58
C PRO A 775 -18.60 1.75 -21.11
N TRP A 776 -17.88 2.74 -21.63
CA TRP A 776 -17.74 3.00 -23.07
C TRP A 776 -16.46 2.41 -23.69
N GLU A 777 -15.66 1.68 -22.92
CA GLU A 777 -14.56 0.85 -23.44
C GLU A 777 -15.08 -0.58 -23.50
N SER A 778 -15.10 -1.16 -24.69
CA SER A 778 -15.57 -2.52 -24.92
C SER A 778 -14.59 -3.27 -25.80
N PHE A 779 -14.28 -4.50 -25.42
CA PHE A 779 -13.46 -5.44 -26.18
C PHE A 779 -14.32 -6.53 -26.81
#